data_AF-A0A6A4SS36-F1
#
_entry.id   AF-A0A6A4SS36-F1
#
_cell.length_a   1.000
_cell.length_b   1.000
_cell.length_c   1.000
_cell.angle_alpha   90.00
_cell.angle_beta   90.00
_cell.angle_gamma   90.00
#
_symmetry.space_group_name_H-M   'P 1'
#
loop_
_entity.id
_entity.type
_entity.pdbx_description
1 polymer ?
#
loop_
_entity_poly.entity_id
_entity_poly.type
_entity_poly.pdbx_seq_one_letter_code
_entity_poly.pdbx_strand_id
1 'polypeptide(L)'
;MPRSKKGKRGSGKPGIRNGVKGESGASDDELTSDILSHCSSASETASVLEEGTGAEQVDELTAQEETEDKLKQCIDNLTDKSAKTRLAALESLRQAFSSRVLYDFLTERRLTVSDCLERNLKKGGGEEQAAAATVFALLCIQLGGGDEAEEGFKMLRPVLTALLIDNTASIVARQSCARALGMCCYVSTAEEGEDLVKSLALLESIFMSSYPNREGTLPTPKPGCPGLHMAALQAWSLLVTLCPASRLTVLLDLHLPKLQACLQSNDVNYRIAVGETIALLVELGRDIDEQNEDFTVEKIRFGVESVYIDAWMRRRIYDAFKEILESGVRHHLQVRKKRVQPTTERHLRPRSPPHPGRYRQKQQDLTIREDCFESLKLDLKLLNSKKICESSEILFRGPERELEWSQSDLVRGSRLRYSQQWTVIADADDHRRIRTVLPPGSCAPASGELLSGRSPIRGQRAVVRETGGHQLLEIWDCNGLRMCLNLTALNKHGRVYDDAQFGCLSWSECENKLLYVAERSKNTSIGKHESANGKDRSVYCEDWGEALTNKSSPVICVVNLQSGTVAVLQGVLPDISPGQALWAPGSQSVLFVGWCHEPFRLGLKFCSNRRSALFKLDLDGYCECLSGYDLSVSCPRLSPDGSTLIYLQGQVFGPHNQCLSLQMLDLKSGKTSTLLDVVNRPQAGECAGVYEALPACCWSADSQRVLFSSARRNWKDLFVVDRRSKKVSSLSDSLSDVPRVYGSWKLLTVQRDLMVVCCSSPNTPPTLRVGFLPSAGEAVTWRTLQQPVLTFDFHWTILDISPPPEEENTDYSALDFGAVLVKPTHPVHDASLPLVVFIHGGPHSQFPAEWNATTAGLAKLGFAVLMVNYRGSTGFGQDSILSLIGQIGSQDVKDVQRAVLTALQSDLTLDSKRLAVIGGSHGGFLSCHLVGQYPDFYRACAARNPVINAATLLGTSDIVDWRYTSVGLQYSYDRIPTAEALAVMLEKSPITHAAQIKAPVLLMLGGRDRRVSPHQGLELYKALKSRASPVRLLWFAEDGHSLSRVDTQADCFLNTVLWLHQHL
;
A
#
# COMPACT_ATOMS: atom_id res chain seq x y z
N MET A 1 71.01 -16.91 -20.52
CA MET A 1 71.01 -17.95 -21.59
C MET A 1 70.43 -19.25 -21.01
N PRO A 2 69.95 -20.22 -21.81
CA PRO A 2 69.35 -20.08 -23.14
C PRO A 2 68.11 -21.00 -23.42
N ARG A 3 67.13 -20.46 -24.17
CA ARG A 3 66.45 -21.14 -25.33
C ARG A 3 65.44 -22.29 -25.06
N SER A 4 64.40 -22.49 -25.90
CA SER A 4 63.87 -21.65 -27.01
C SER A 4 62.56 -22.12 -27.68
N LYS A 5 61.75 -21.12 -28.15
CA LYS A 5 60.99 -21.06 -29.43
C LYS A 5 59.84 -22.09 -29.62
N LYS A 6 58.77 -21.89 -30.41
CA LYS A 6 58.21 -20.81 -31.29
C LYS A 6 56.72 -21.20 -31.56
N GLY A 7 55.71 -20.35 -31.77
CA GLY A 7 55.59 -18.89 -31.68
C GLY A 7 54.59 -18.29 -32.72
N LYS A 8 53.73 -17.33 -32.30
CA LYS A 8 52.70 -16.59 -33.10
C LYS A 8 51.52 -17.46 -33.62
N ARG A 9 50.30 -16.94 -33.88
CA ARG A 9 49.72 -15.57 -33.89
C ARG A 9 48.19 -15.69 -33.66
N GLY A 10 47.52 -14.74 -32.99
CA GLY A 10 46.05 -14.73 -32.88
C GLY A 10 45.50 -13.60 -32.01
N SER A 11 44.32 -13.09 -32.33
CA SER A 11 43.66 -11.95 -31.66
C SER A 11 42.34 -12.37 -31.01
N GLY A 12 42.05 -11.88 -29.80
CA GLY A 12 40.76 -12.08 -29.14
C GLY A 12 40.59 -11.18 -27.92
N LYS A 13 39.37 -10.65 -27.70
CA LYS A 13 38.96 -9.91 -26.49
C LYS A 13 38.52 -10.89 -25.38
N PRO A 14 38.54 -10.49 -24.09
CA PRO A 14 38.00 -11.30 -23.00
C PRO A 14 36.46 -11.32 -23.02
N GLY A 15 35.88 -12.46 -22.60
CA GLY A 15 34.45 -12.59 -22.32
C GLY A 15 34.09 -12.06 -20.93
N ILE A 16 32.88 -11.51 -20.78
CA ILE A 16 32.41 -10.83 -19.57
C ILE A 16 31.47 -11.74 -18.74
N ARG A 17 31.44 -11.46 -17.43
CA ARG A 17 30.58 -12.05 -16.41
C ARG A 17 29.08 -11.87 -16.70
N ASN A 18 28.25 -12.67 -16.04
CA ASN A 18 26.83 -12.39 -15.84
C ASN A 18 26.62 -10.96 -15.30
N GLY A 19 25.66 -10.24 -15.86
CA GLY A 19 25.14 -8.98 -15.31
C GLY A 19 23.71 -9.18 -14.79
N VAL A 20 23.36 -8.45 -13.73
CA VAL A 20 21.99 -8.33 -13.21
C VAL A 20 21.61 -6.85 -13.33
N LYS A 21 20.44 -6.55 -13.91
CA LYS A 21 19.95 -5.18 -14.09
C LYS A 21 19.45 -4.57 -12.79
N GLY A 22 19.42 -3.23 -12.74
CA GLY A 22 18.94 -2.42 -11.61
C GLY A 22 17.58 -1.77 -11.85
N GLU A 23 17.17 -0.89 -10.93
CA GLU A 23 15.77 -0.48 -10.75
C GLU A 23 15.59 1.05 -10.80
N SER A 24 14.36 1.52 -10.96
CA SER A 24 13.99 2.95 -10.98
C SER A 24 12.63 3.20 -10.30
N GLY A 25 12.54 4.22 -9.43
CA GLY A 25 11.34 4.52 -8.63
C GLY A 25 10.55 5.78 -9.05
N ALA A 26 9.34 5.92 -8.49
CA ALA A 26 8.35 6.96 -8.82
C ALA A 26 7.78 7.68 -7.57
N SER A 27 6.60 8.32 -7.71
CA SER A 27 5.97 9.20 -6.70
C SER A 27 5.25 8.46 -5.58
N ASP A 28 5.20 9.08 -4.40
CA ASP A 28 4.01 9.07 -3.53
C ASP A 28 3.98 10.37 -2.70
N ASP A 29 2.77 10.80 -2.32
CA ASP A 29 2.40 12.11 -1.74
C ASP A 29 1.67 11.92 -0.39
N GLU A 30 1.49 12.99 0.39
CA GLU A 30 0.79 13.06 1.70
C GLU A 30 1.32 12.16 2.84
N LEU A 31 2.09 12.73 3.78
CA LEU A 31 2.33 12.10 5.10
C LEU A 31 2.51 13.15 6.22
N THR A 32 1.40 13.48 6.92
CA THR A 32 1.43 14.25 8.18
C THR A 32 0.73 13.50 9.32
N SER A 33 1.47 13.17 10.38
CA SER A 33 1.01 12.43 11.57
C SER A 33 0.35 11.08 11.24
N ASP A 34 1.17 10.07 10.97
CA ASP A 34 0.81 8.65 11.13
C ASP A 34 1.52 8.04 12.34
N ILE A 35 0.88 7.08 13.01
CA ILE A 35 1.36 6.55 14.30
C ILE A 35 2.69 5.82 14.11
N LEU A 36 3.73 6.38 14.71
CA LEU A 36 5.12 5.92 14.62
C LEU A 36 5.25 4.41 14.91
N SER A 37 5.57 3.65 13.85
CA SER A 37 5.79 2.20 13.87
C SER A 37 4.57 1.31 14.19
N HIS A 38 3.34 1.81 14.10
CA HIS A 38 2.14 0.99 14.33
C HIS A 38 1.14 1.00 13.20
N CYS A 39 0.99 -0.18 12.57
CA CYS A 39 -0.07 -0.62 11.65
C CYS A 39 -1.02 0.46 11.14
N SER A 40 -0.47 1.49 10.51
CA SER A 40 -1.22 2.48 9.75
C SER A 40 -1.10 2.16 8.28
N SER A 41 -2.24 2.20 7.60
CA SER A 41 -2.28 2.22 6.15
C SER A 41 -2.05 3.66 5.69
N ALA A 42 -0.79 4.04 5.46
CA ALA A 42 -0.38 5.10 4.51
C ALA A 42 0.26 4.46 3.25
N SER A 43 0.10 5.08 2.08
CA SER A 43 0.13 4.37 0.77
C SER A 43 1.51 4.13 0.17
N GLU A 44 1.63 3.04 -0.60
CA GLU A 44 2.39 3.01 -1.86
C GLU A 44 1.38 2.77 -3.00
N THR A 45 1.44 3.53 -4.10
CA THR A 45 0.48 3.36 -5.22
C THR A 45 1.00 2.43 -6.33
N ALA A 46 0.66 1.13 -6.24
CA ALA A 46 0.93 0.14 -7.28
C ALA A 46 0.24 0.49 -8.61
N SER A 47 0.98 1.12 -9.53
CA SER A 47 0.60 1.30 -10.94
C SER A 47 1.48 0.43 -11.83
N VAL A 48 0.84 -0.27 -12.78
CA VAL A 48 1.53 -1.06 -13.81
C VAL A 48 1.57 -0.22 -15.08
N LEU A 49 2.76 0.19 -15.52
CA LEU A 49 3.04 0.66 -16.87
C LEU A 49 4.53 0.51 -17.21
N GLU A 50 4.85 0.70 -18.48
CA GLU A 50 6.12 0.34 -19.12
C GLU A 50 7.04 1.57 -19.35
N GLU A 51 8.21 1.32 -19.95
CA GLU A 51 9.29 2.27 -20.29
C GLU A 51 10.12 2.84 -19.12
N GLY A 52 11.43 3.11 -19.26
CA GLY A 52 12.34 2.84 -20.39
C GLY A 52 13.23 4.04 -20.75
N THR A 53 14.55 3.95 -20.53
CA THR A 53 15.48 5.05 -20.92
C THR A 53 16.79 4.58 -21.58
N GLY A 54 16.88 4.77 -22.90
CA GLY A 54 18.07 5.21 -23.66
C GLY A 54 19.26 4.26 -23.82
N ALA A 55 19.73 3.63 -22.73
CA ALA A 55 20.91 2.77 -22.71
C ALA A 55 20.64 1.36 -22.15
N GLU A 56 19.37 1.03 -21.92
CA GLU A 56 18.91 -0.37 -21.87
C GLU A 56 18.07 -0.74 -23.11
N GLN A 57 17.47 0.25 -23.79
CA GLN A 57 16.72 0.07 -25.02
C GLN A 57 17.49 -0.72 -26.09
N VAL A 58 18.81 -0.55 -26.23
CA VAL A 58 19.60 -1.34 -27.22
C VAL A 58 19.62 -2.84 -26.88
N ASP A 59 19.64 -3.18 -25.59
CA ASP A 59 19.73 -4.56 -25.10
C ASP A 59 18.34 -5.23 -25.09
N GLU A 60 17.29 -4.47 -24.76
CA GLU A 60 15.90 -4.93 -24.82
C GLU A 60 15.34 -4.99 -26.23
N LEU A 61 15.69 -4.04 -27.12
CA LEU A 61 15.41 -4.16 -28.55
C LEU A 61 16.11 -5.40 -29.12
N THR A 62 17.37 -5.67 -28.76
CA THR A 62 18.06 -6.89 -29.21
C THR A 62 17.35 -8.15 -28.70
N ALA A 63 16.92 -8.20 -27.43
CA ALA A 63 16.19 -9.33 -26.86
C ALA A 63 14.76 -9.50 -27.41
N GLN A 64 14.11 -8.40 -27.81
CA GLN A 64 12.82 -8.38 -28.47
C GLN A 64 12.95 -8.83 -29.94
N GLU A 65 13.89 -8.28 -30.71
CA GLU A 65 14.25 -8.73 -32.06
C GLU A 65 14.58 -10.23 -32.06
N GLU A 66 15.41 -10.70 -31.12
CA GLU A 66 15.69 -12.13 -30.93
C GLU A 66 14.45 -12.97 -30.58
N THR A 67 13.41 -12.39 -29.99
CA THR A 67 12.14 -13.08 -29.72
C THR A 67 11.28 -13.09 -30.98
N GLU A 68 11.14 -11.94 -31.64
CA GLU A 68 10.33 -11.77 -32.85
C GLU A 68 10.87 -12.58 -34.03
N ASP A 69 12.18 -12.72 -34.19
CA ASP A 69 12.77 -13.57 -35.25
C ASP A 69 12.48 -15.06 -35.01
N LYS A 70 12.47 -15.51 -33.75
CA LYS A 70 12.03 -16.87 -33.39
C LYS A 70 10.53 -17.05 -33.66
N LEU A 71 9.72 -16.01 -33.50
CA LEU A 71 8.28 -16.02 -33.85
C LEU A 71 8.05 -16.00 -35.37
N LYS A 72 8.80 -15.20 -36.14
CA LYS A 72 8.79 -15.21 -37.62
C LYS A 72 9.10 -16.61 -38.14
N GLN A 73 10.17 -17.23 -37.63
CA GLN A 73 10.53 -18.61 -37.96
C GLN A 73 9.43 -19.63 -37.59
N CYS A 74 8.73 -19.45 -36.47
CA CYS A 74 7.58 -20.30 -36.13
C CYS A 74 6.40 -20.10 -37.10
N ILE A 75 6.11 -18.88 -37.54
CA ILE A 75 5.05 -18.59 -38.51
C ILE A 75 5.38 -19.23 -39.87
N ASP A 76 6.62 -19.10 -40.36
CA ASP A 76 7.07 -19.76 -41.60
C ASP A 76 6.90 -21.29 -41.52
N ASN A 77 7.31 -21.88 -40.39
CA ASN A 77 7.20 -23.32 -40.11
C ASN A 77 5.76 -23.85 -40.07
N LEU A 78 4.73 -22.99 -39.93
CA LEU A 78 3.32 -23.40 -40.09
C LEU A 78 2.98 -23.87 -41.51
N THR A 79 3.83 -23.57 -42.50
CA THR A 79 3.67 -23.97 -43.90
C THR A 79 4.58 -25.14 -44.31
N ASP A 80 5.40 -25.67 -43.40
CA ASP A 80 6.33 -26.76 -43.72
C ASP A 80 5.60 -28.06 -44.15
N LYS A 81 6.29 -28.87 -44.95
CA LYS A 81 5.80 -30.15 -45.46
C LYS A 81 5.60 -31.18 -44.34
N SER A 82 6.40 -31.16 -43.27
CA SER A 82 6.30 -32.10 -42.16
C SER A 82 5.27 -31.66 -41.12
N ALA A 83 4.26 -32.50 -40.89
CA ALA A 83 3.24 -32.32 -39.85
C ALA A 83 3.85 -32.16 -38.44
N LYS A 84 4.97 -32.85 -38.18
CA LYS A 84 5.69 -32.72 -36.91
C LYS A 84 6.32 -31.33 -36.75
N THR A 85 6.75 -30.70 -37.84
CA THR A 85 7.30 -29.34 -37.83
C THR A 85 6.20 -28.32 -37.57
N ARG A 86 5.07 -28.44 -38.29
CA ARG A 86 3.91 -27.56 -38.10
C ARG A 86 3.32 -27.67 -36.70
N LEU A 87 3.16 -28.88 -36.16
CA LEU A 87 2.69 -29.10 -34.79
C LEU A 87 3.64 -28.48 -33.74
N ALA A 88 4.95 -28.64 -33.90
CA ALA A 88 5.94 -28.02 -33.00
C ALA A 88 5.91 -26.48 -33.09
N ALA A 89 5.70 -25.92 -34.28
CA ALA A 89 5.52 -24.48 -34.47
C ALA A 89 4.22 -23.95 -33.86
N LEU A 90 3.10 -24.68 -34.00
CA LEU A 90 1.83 -24.36 -33.35
C LEU A 90 1.97 -24.36 -31.82
N GLU A 91 2.62 -25.36 -31.24
CA GLU A 91 2.86 -25.41 -29.79
C GLU A 91 3.81 -24.29 -29.31
N SER A 92 4.82 -23.93 -30.11
CA SER A 92 5.71 -22.80 -29.82
C SER A 92 4.98 -21.46 -29.82
N LEU A 93 4.10 -21.23 -30.81
CA LEU A 93 3.23 -20.05 -30.86
C LEU A 93 2.21 -20.04 -29.72
N ARG A 94 1.63 -21.21 -29.37
CA ARG A 94 0.71 -21.35 -28.22
C ARG A 94 1.40 -20.92 -26.92
N GLN A 95 2.62 -21.39 -26.68
CA GLN A 95 3.42 -21.01 -25.50
C GLN A 95 3.80 -19.53 -25.51
N ALA A 96 4.14 -18.95 -26.66
CA ALA A 96 4.46 -17.53 -26.77
C ALA A 96 3.23 -16.65 -26.51
N PHE A 97 2.12 -16.90 -27.21
CA PHE A 97 0.90 -16.09 -27.11
C PHE A 97 0.18 -16.26 -25.75
N SER A 98 0.47 -17.31 -24.97
CA SER A 98 0.00 -17.44 -23.59
C SER A 98 0.89 -16.72 -22.56
N SER A 99 2.18 -16.48 -22.87
CA SER A 99 3.17 -15.99 -21.90
C SER A 99 3.60 -14.53 -22.07
N ARG A 100 3.40 -13.92 -23.24
CA ARG A 100 3.72 -12.50 -23.51
C ARG A 100 2.57 -11.82 -24.25
N VAL A 101 2.43 -10.51 -24.08
CA VAL A 101 1.60 -9.67 -24.97
C VAL A 101 2.44 -9.31 -26.19
N LEU A 102 1.87 -9.41 -27.39
CA LEU A 102 2.58 -9.31 -28.67
C LEU A 102 1.77 -8.49 -29.70
N TYR A 103 1.03 -7.48 -29.23
CA TYR A 103 0.01 -6.75 -30.02
C TYR A 103 0.57 -6.19 -31.33
N ASP A 104 1.65 -5.40 -31.30
CA ASP A 104 2.18 -4.73 -32.50
C ASP A 104 2.73 -5.74 -33.52
N PHE A 105 3.54 -6.70 -33.04
CA PHE A 105 4.09 -7.78 -33.86
C PHE A 105 3.00 -8.59 -34.57
N LEU A 106 1.87 -8.83 -33.90
CA LEU A 106 0.75 -9.59 -34.44
C LEU A 106 -0.18 -8.74 -35.33
N THR A 107 -0.35 -7.44 -35.05
CA THR A 107 -1.24 -6.55 -35.82
C THR A 107 -0.79 -6.42 -37.28
N GLU A 108 0.52 -6.28 -37.50
CA GLU A 108 1.14 -6.30 -38.83
C GLU A 108 0.97 -7.65 -39.57
N ARG A 109 0.87 -8.76 -38.82
CA ARG A 109 1.00 -10.14 -39.35
C ARG A 109 -0.29 -10.95 -39.27
N ARG A 110 -1.37 -10.39 -38.71
CA ARG A 110 -2.62 -11.08 -38.36
C ARG A 110 -3.20 -11.89 -39.52
N LEU A 111 -3.16 -11.34 -40.74
CA LEU A 111 -3.66 -11.99 -41.95
C LEU A 111 -2.79 -13.20 -42.32
N THR A 112 -1.47 -13.05 -42.36
CA THR A 112 -0.52 -14.15 -42.64
C THR A 112 -0.64 -15.29 -41.62
N VAL A 113 -0.77 -14.95 -40.33
CA VAL A 113 -0.95 -15.96 -39.26
C VAL A 113 -2.31 -16.63 -39.39
N SER A 114 -3.38 -15.88 -39.65
CA SER A 114 -4.73 -16.40 -39.89
C SER A 114 -4.77 -17.35 -41.11
N ASP A 115 -4.14 -16.98 -42.21
CA ASP A 115 -3.97 -17.81 -43.41
C ASP A 115 -3.27 -19.15 -43.10
N CYS A 116 -2.22 -19.11 -42.29
CA CYS A 116 -1.49 -20.30 -41.88
C CYS A 116 -2.31 -21.19 -40.95
N LEU A 117 -3.04 -20.60 -39.99
CA LEU A 117 -3.93 -21.32 -39.08
C LEU A 117 -5.12 -21.94 -39.84
N GLU A 118 -5.70 -21.23 -40.81
CA GLU A 118 -6.80 -21.73 -41.64
C GLU A 118 -6.38 -22.95 -42.47
N ARG A 119 -5.17 -22.91 -43.05
CA ARG A 119 -4.58 -24.05 -43.77
C ARG A 119 -4.35 -25.26 -42.85
N ASN A 120 -3.85 -25.04 -41.63
CA ASN A 120 -3.62 -26.10 -40.65
C ASN A 120 -4.94 -26.71 -40.12
N LEU A 121 -5.99 -25.90 -39.94
CA LEU A 121 -7.34 -26.40 -39.62
C LEU A 121 -7.94 -27.21 -40.77
N LYS A 122 -7.84 -26.73 -42.01
CA LYS A 122 -8.38 -27.41 -43.20
C LYS A 122 -7.63 -28.68 -43.62
N LYS A 123 -6.34 -28.83 -43.27
CA LYS A 123 -5.46 -29.89 -43.83
C LYS A 123 -4.58 -30.65 -42.83
N GLY A 124 -4.52 -30.23 -41.58
CA GLY A 124 -3.74 -30.91 -40.53
C GLY A 124 -4.45 -32.15 -39.98
N GLY A 125 -3.69 -33.02 -39.30
CA GLY A 125 -4.24 -34.09 -38.48
C GLY A 125 -4.94 -33.54 -37.22
N GLY A 126 -5.68 -34.40 -36.50
CA GLY A 126 -6.51 -33.96 -35.37
C GLY A 126 -5.79 -33.23 -34.23
N GLU A 127 -4.48 -33.46 -34.05
CA GLU A 127 -3.64 -32.71 -33.10
C GLU A 127 -3.22 -31.33 -33.66
N GLU A 128 -2.84 -31.24 -34.94
CA GLU A 128 -2.56 -29.97 -35.63
C GLU A 128 -3.80 -29.08 -35.66
N GLN A 129 -4.99 -29.65 -35.93
CA GLN A 129 -6.27 -28.94 -35.88
C GLN A 129 -6.59 -28.42 -34.47
N ALA A 130 -6.37 -29.24 -33.44
CA ALA A 130 -6.61 -28.85 -32.05
C ALA A 130 -5.67 -27.74 -31.56
N ALA A 131 -4.39 -27.81 -31.94
CA ALA A 131 -3.39 -26.79 -31.64
C ALA A 131 -3.68 -25.50 -32.43
N ALA A 132 -3.99 -25.58 -33.73
CA ALA A 132 -4.33 -24.43 -34.57
C ALA A 132 -5.58 -23.68 -34.09
N ALA A 133 -6.63 -24.38 -33.66
CA ALA A 133 -7.80 -23.75 -33.03
C ALA A 133 -7.42 -23.00 -31.74
N THR A 134 -6.49 -23.54 -30.94
CA THR A 134 -6.04 -22.91 -29.69
C THR A 134 -5.13 -21.69 -29.94
N VAL A 135 -4.22 -21.77 -30.91
CA VAL A 135 -3.38 -20.63 -31.33
C VAL A 135 -4.24 -19.53 -31.95
N PHE A 136 -5.29 -19.89 -32.69
CA PHE A 136 -6.25 -18.91 -33.23
C PHE A 136 -7.04 -18.20 -32.12
N ALA A 137 -7.52 -18.92 -31.11
CA ALA A 137 -8.16 -18.32 -29.95
C ALA A 137 -7.24 -17.31 -29.25
N LEU A 138 -5.97 -17.69 -29.01
CA LEU A 138 -4.97 -16.80 -28.43
C LEU A 138 -4.66 -15.59 -29.33
N LEU A 139 -4.61 -15.75 -30.67
CA LEU A 139 -4.45 -14.64 -31.61
C LEU A 139 -5.58 -13.61 -31.51
N CYS A 140 -6.85 -14.06 -31.50
CA CYS A 140 -7.98 -13.14 -31.31
C CYS A 140 -7.90 -12.40 -29.98
N ILE A 141 -7.53 -13.08 -28.89
CA ILE A 141 -7.45 -12.45 -27.56
C ILE A 141 -6.29 -11.47 -27.46
N GLN A 142 -5.17 -11.73 -28.16
CA GLN A 142 -4.04 -10.79 -28.30
C GLN A 142 -4.41 -9.53 -29.10
N LEU A 143 -5.18 -9.66 -30.18
CA LEU A 143 -5.66 -8.53 -30.99
C LEU A 143 -6.81 -7.75 -30.33
N GLY A 144 -7.54 -8.38 -29.41
CA GLY A 144 -8.58 -7.73 -28.60
C GLY A 144 -9.90 -7.50 -29.33
N GLY A 145 -10.70 -6.54 -28.86
CA GLY A 145 -12.08 -6.32 -29.31
C GLY A 145 -12.22 -5.28 -30.43
N GLY A 146 -11.30 -5.25 -31.39
CA GLY A 146 -11.28 -4.34 -32.54
C GLY A 146 -11.59 -5.02 -33.88
N ASP A 147 -11.68 -4.21 -34.93
CA ASP A 147 -11.94 -4.65 -36.31
C ASP A 147 -10.95 -5.73 -36.77
N GLU A 148 -9.69 -5.67 -36.30
CA GLU A 148 -8.60 -6.61 -36.60
C GLU A 148 -8.89 -8.04 -36.14
N ALA A 149 -9.56 -8.21 -35.00
CA ALA A 149 -9.97 -9.51 -34.49
C ALA A 149 -11.28 -9.98 -35.12
N GLU A 150 -12.20 -9.05 -35.42
CA GLU A 150 -13.46 -9.38 -36.10
C GLU A 150 -13.21 -9.84 -37.55
N GLU A 151 -12.25 -9.25 -38.26
CA GLU A 151 -11.76 -9.69 -39.57
C GLU A 151 -11.26 -11.14 -39.52
N GLY A 152 -10.36 -11.45 -38.57
CA GLY A 152 -9.85 -12.81 -38.36
C GLY A 152 -10.94 -13.82 -37.96
N PHE A 153 -11.90 -13.41 -37.13
CA PHE A 153 -13.02 -14.26 -36.74
C PHE A 153 -13.98 -14.53 -37.90
N LYS A 154 -14.34 -13.52 -38.69
CA LYS A 154 -15.15 -13.67 -39.92
C LYS A 154 -14.51 -14.65 -40.89
N MET A 155 -13.18 -14.60 -41.04
CA MET A 155 -12.39 -15.50 -41.89
C MET A 155 -12.40 -16.96 -41.40
N LEU A 156 -12.02 -17.22 -40.14
CA LEU A 156 -11.82 -18.61 -39.66
C LEU A 156 -13.04 -19.29 -39.06
N ARG A 157 -14.07 -18.54 -38.64
CA ARG A 157 -15.31 -19.12 -38.08
C ARG A 157 -15.94 -20.21 -38.97
N PRO A 158 -16.10 -20.06 -40.30
CA PRO A 158 -16.66 -21.12 -41.15
C PRO A 158 -15.89 -22.44 -41.10
N VAL A 159 -14.59 -22.40 -40.82
CA VAL A 159 -13.73 -23.59 -40.70
C VAL A 159 -13.89 -24.22 -39.32
N LEU A 160 -13.92 -23.41 -38.25
CA LEU A 160 -14.19 -23.88 -36.90
C LEU A 160 -15.57 -24.54 -36.79
N THR A 161 -16.61 -23.94 -37.37
CA THR A 161 -17.97 -24.48 -37.33
C THR A 161 -18.10 -25.76 -38.16
N ALA A 162 -17.48 -25.82 -39.35
CA ALA A 162 -17.46 -27.04 -40.19
C ALA A 162 -16.77 -28.21 -39.48
N LEU A 163 -15.58 -27.99 -38.90
CA LEU A 163 -14.87 -29.02 -38.13
C LEU A 163 -15.65 -29.45 -36.89
N LEU A 164 -16.33 -28.52 -36.22
CA LEU A 164 -17.10 -28.78 -35.01
C LEU A 164 -18.32 -29.69 -35.28
N ILE A 165 -19.00 -29.54 -36.42
CA ILE A 165 -20.13 -30.42 -36.80
C ILE A 165 -19.71 -31.73 -37.46
N ASP A 166 -18.53 -31.80 -38.07
CA ASP A 166 -18.04 -33.00 -38.75
C ASP A 166 -17.89 -34.18 -37.77
N ASN A 167 -18.71 -35.22 -37.98
CA ASN A 167 -18.69 -36.43 -37.17
C ASN A 167 -17.58 -37.42 -37.55
N THR A 168 -16.79 -37.12 -38.59
CA THR A 168 -15.56 -37.84 -38.95
C THR A 168 -14.30 -37.17 -38.38
N ALA A 169 -14.36 -35.89 -38.01
CA ALA A 169 -13.26 -35.17 -37.39
C ALA A 169 -12.94 -35.67 -35.96
N SER A 170 -11.66 -35.53 -35.56
CA SER A 170 -11.19 -35.96 -34.24
C SER A 170 -11.94 -35.25 -33.11
N ILE A 171 -12.37 -36.01 -32.09
CA ILE A 171 -13.04 -35.46 -30.89
C ILE A 171 -12.19 -34.37 -30.22
N VAL A 172 -10.86 -34.48 -30.26
CA VAL A 172 -9.94 -33.46 -29.69
C VAL A 172 -9.95 -32.18 -30.53
N ALA A 173 -9.91 -32.29 -31.86
CA ALA A 173 -10.04 -31.15 -32.76
C ALA A 173 -11.39 -30.43 -32.56
N ARG A 174 -12.48 -31.20 -32.46
CA ARG A 174 -13.83 -30.68 -32.19
C ARG A 174 -13.92 -29.96 -30.84
N GLN A 175 -13.32 -30.51 -29.78
CA GLN A 175 -13.23 -29.87 -28.47
C GLN A 175 -12.51 -28.52 -28.51
N SER A 176 -11.37 -28.42 -29.20
CA SER A 176 -10.67 -27.15 -29.36
C SER A 176 -11.43 -26.18 -30.28
N CYS A 177 -12.10 -26.65 -31.33
CA CYS A 177 -12.94 -25.81 -32.19
C CYS A 177 -14.14 -25.23 -31.43
N ALA A 178 -14.76 -25.99 -30.50
CA ALA A 178 -15.83 -25.48 -29.63
C ALA A 178 -15.33 -24.32 -28.75
N ARG A 179 -14.19 -24.52 -28.07
CA ARG A 179 -13.57 -23.49 -27.21
C ARG A 179 -13.14 -22.26 -28.01
N ALA A 180 -12.49 -22.47 -29.16
CA ALA A 180 -12.06 -21.38 -30.04
C ALA A 180 -13.26 -20.58 -30.59
N LEU A 181 -14.34 -21.25 -31.02
CA LEU A 181 -15.55 -20.57 -31.47
C LEU A 181 -16.15 -19.69 -30.35
N GLY A 182 -16.23 -20.21 -29.13
CA GLY A 182 -16.69 -19.44 -27.96
C GLY A 182 -15.80 -18.23 -27.65
N MET A 183 -14.49 -18.46 -27.49
CA MET A 183 -13.54 -17.39 -27.13
C MET A 183 -13.43 -16.31 -28.21
N CYS A 184 -13.30 -16.69 -29.48
CA CYS A 184 -13.20 -15.73 -30.57
C CYS A 184 -14.51 -14.94 -30.75
N CYS A 185 -15.68 -15.59 -30.64
CA CYS A 185 -16.96 -14.88 -30.67
C CYS A 185 -17.05 -13.89 -29.50
N TYR A 186 -16.73 -14.31 -28.27
CA TYR A 186 -16.79 -13.46 -27.07
C TYR A 186 -15.92 -12.20 -27.19
N VAL A 187 -14.72 -12.34 -27.74
CA VAL A 187 -13.79 -11.22 -27.94
C VAL A 187 -14.20 -10.32 -29.10
N SER A 188 -14.61 -10.91 -30.24
CA SER A 188 -14.80 -10.19 -31.50
C SER A 188 -16.20 -9.61 -31.72
N THR A 189 -17.25 -10.07 -31.02
CA THR A 189 -18.59 -9.48 -31.18
C THR A 189 -18.81 -8.29 -30.25
N ALA A 190 -19.21 -7.17 -30.84
CA ALA A 190 -20.05 -6.21 -30.14
C ALA A 190 -21.41 -6.85 -29.78
N GLU A 191 -22.07 -6.31 -28.76
CA GLU A 191 -23.42 -6.73 -28.37
C GLU A 191 -24.40 -6.65 -29.55
N GLU A 192 -25.34 -7.60 -29.63
CA GLU A 192 -26.35 -7.77 -30.69
C GLU A 192 -25.89 -8.32 -32.07
N GLY A 193 -24.67 -8.83 -32.21
CA GLY A 193 -24.22 -9.47 -33.47
C GLY A 193 -24.97 -10.76 -33.87
N GLU A 194 -25.36 -10.88 -35.15
CA GLU A 194 -25.96 -12.12 -35.74
C GLU A 194 -25.07 -13.36 -35.53
N ASP A 195 -23.75 -13.14 -35.45
CA ASP A 195 -22.74 -14.17 -35.28
C ASP A 195 -22.72 -14.78 -33.86
N LEU A 196 -23.13 -14.02 -32.84
CA LEU A 196 -23.37 -14.50 -31.48
C LEU A 196 -24.57 -15.46 -31.46
N VAL A 197 -25.66 -15.09 -32.13
CA VAL A 197 -26.88 -15.92 -32.25
C VAL A 197 -26.56 -17.26 -32.92
N LYS A 198 -25.83 -17.23 -34.03
CA LYS A 198 -25.38 -18.43 -34.77
C LYS A 198 -24.45 -19.32 -33.94
N SER A 199 -23.49 -18.73 -33.23
CA SER A 199 -22.50 -19.48 -32.44
C SER A 199 -23.14 -20.15 -31.22
N LEU A 200 -24.06 -19.47 -30.53
CA LEU A 200 -24.85 -20.05 -29.44
C LEU A 200 -25.67 -21.24 -29.91
N ALA A 201 -26.51 -21.08 -30.93
CA ALA A 201 -27.38 -22.16 -31.43
C ALA A 201 -26.59 -23.39 -31.91
N LEU A 202 -25.40 -23.18 -32.48
CA LEU A 202 -24.52 -24.27 -32.87
C LEU A 202 -23.98 -25.04 -31.66
N LEU A 203 -23.44 -24.35 -30.65
CA LEU A 203 -22.90 -24.97 -29.44
C LEU A 203 -24.01 -25.69 -28.64
N GLU A 204 -25.20 -25.09 -28.59
CA GLU A 204 -26.43 -25.64 -28.01
C GLU A 204 -26.77 -27.01 -28.61
N SER A 205 -26.82 -27.10 -29.95
CA SER A 205 -27.15 -28.34 -30.67
C SER A 205 -26.24 -29.53 -30.33
N ILE A 206 -25.03 -29.28 -29.82
CA ILE A 206 -24.04 -30.30 -29.49
C ILE A 206 -24.30 -30.87 -28.09
N PHE A 207 -24.35 -30.03 -27.06
CA PHE A 207 -24.55 -30.53 -25.68
C PHE A 207 -26.00 -30.93 -25.38
N MET A 208 -26.99 -30.42 -26.12
CA MET A 208 -28.38 -30.88 -26.01
C MET A 208 -28.54 -32.39 -26.27
N SER A 209 -27.61 -33.02 -26.98
CA SER A 209 -27.59 -34.49 -27.16
C SER A 209 -27.36 -35.29 -25.87
N SER A 210 -26.98 -34.63 -24.76
CA SER A 210 -26.89 -35.20 -23.40
C SER A 210 -28.07 -34.85 -22.49
N TYR A 211 -29.04 -34.05 -22.96
CA TYR A 211 -30.25 -33.75 -22.18
C TYR A 211 -31.15 -34.98 -22.00
N PRO A 212 -31.93 -35.06 -20.91
CA PRO A 212 -32.85 -36.16 -20.69
C PRO A 212 -33.85 -36.30 -21.85
N ASN A 213 -34.16 -37.54 -22.21
CA ASN A 213 -35.21 -37.84 -23.17
C ASN A 213 -36.61 -37.55 -22.57
N ARG A 214 -37.68 -37.77 -23.34
CA ARG A 214 -39.07 -37.48 -22.91
C ARG A 214 -39.53 -38.24 -21.65
N GLU A 215 -38.81 -39.28 -21.25
CA GLU A 215 -39.07 -40.10 -20.06
C GLU A 215 -38.16 -39.70 -18.88
N GLY A 216 -37.46 -38.56 -18.97
CA GLY A 216 -36.58 -38.04 -17.92
C GLY A 216 -35.21 -38.74 -17.82
N THR A 217 -34.93 -39.72 -18.69
CA THR A 217 -33.72 -40.55 -18.61
C THR A 217 -32.56 -39.93 -19.40
N LEU A 218 -31.38 -39.84 -18.79
CA LEU A 218 -30.18 -39.31 -19.45
C LEU A 218 -29.65 -40.28 -20.54
N PRO A 219 -29.30 -39.80 -21.74
CA PRO A 219 -28.67 -40.61 -22.79
C PRO A 219 -27.30 -41.14 -22.37
N THR A 220 -27.01 -42.41 -22.69
CA THR A 220 -25.68 -43.00 -22.49
C THR A 220 -24.68 -42.40 -23.49
N PRO A 221 -23.66 -41.63 -23.07
CA PRO A 221 -22.75 -40.98 -23.99
C PRO A 221 -21.74 -41.97 -24.60
N LYS A 222 -21.40 -41.78 -25.88
CA LYS A 222 -20.30 -42.51 -26.52
C LYS A 222 -18.94 -42.09 -25.91
N PRO A 223 -17.91 -42.95 -25.93
CA PRO A 223 -16.57 -42.57 -25.45
C PRO A 223 -16.06 -41.27 -26.09
N GLY A 224 -15.55 -40.35 -25.28
CA GLY A 224 -15.06 -39.03 -25.71
C GLY A 224 -16.13 -37.94 -25.88
N CYS A 225 -17.41 -38.28 -26.09
CA CYS A 225 -18.49 -37.29 -26.20
C CYS A 225 -18.66 -36.39 -24.95
N PRO A 226 -18.54 -36.87 -23.69
CA PRO A 226 -18.68 -36.00 -22.52
C PRO A 226 -17.73 -34.79 -22.54
N GLY A 227 -16.49 -34.98 -22.98
CA GLY A 227 -15.51 -33.89 -23.11
C GLY A 227 -15.86 -32.89 -24.23
N LEU A 228 -16.50 -33.35 -25.32
CA LEU A 228 -17.02 -32.46 -26.38
C LEU A 228 -18.24 -31.68 -25.89
N HIS A 229 -19.16 -32.32 -25.18
CA HIS A 229 -20.36 -31.67 -24.67
C HIS A 229 -20.03 -30.70 -23.54
N MET A 230 -19.04 -31.03 -22.69
CA MET A 230 -18.44 -30.13 -21.71
C MET A 230 -17.80 -28.91 -22.38
N ALA A 231 -16.97 -29.09 -23.41
CA ALA A 231 -16.33 -27.99 -24.13
C ALA A 231 -17.36 -27.09 -24.86
N ALA A 232 -18.42 -27.68 -25.44
CA ALA A 232 -19.49 -26.93 -26.07
C ALA A 232 -20.35 -26.17 -25.04
N LEU A 233 -20.65 -26.78 -23.89
CA LEU A 233 -21.41 -26.16 -22.81
C LEU A 233 -20.66 -24.99 -22.16
N GLN A 234 -19.35 -25.14 -21.90
CA GLN A 234 -18.49 -24.07 -21.38
C GLN A 234 -18.31 -22.91 -22.39
N ALA A 235 -18.22 -23.21 -23.69
CA ALA A 235 -18.18 -22.19 -24.73
C ALA A 235 -19.53 -21.46 -24.90
N TRP A 236 -20.65 -22.19 -24.73
CA TRP A 236 -21.99 -21.62 -24.77
C TRP A 236 -22.28 -20.74 -23.54
N SER A 237 -21.94 -21.20 -22.34
CA SER A 237 -22.19 -20.46 -21.09
C SER A 237 -21.42 -19.14 -21.04
N LEU A 238 -20.19 -19.10 -21.57
CA LEU A 238 -19.45 -17.86 -21.83
C LEU A 238 -20.20 -16.91 -22.78
N LEU A 239 -20.80 -17.40 -23.87
CA LEU A 239 -21.54 -16.57 -24.81
C LEU A 239 -22.92 -16.13 -24.29
N VAL A 240 -23.50 -16.84 -23.31
CA VAL A 240 -24.74 -16.42 -22.65
C VAL A 240 -24.52 -15.14 -21.82
N THR A 241 -23.31 -14.86 -21.32
CA THR A 241 -23.02 -13.59 -20.63
C THR A 241 -23.05 -12.35 -21.56
N LEU A 242 -23.18 -12.54 -22.88
CA LEU A 242 -23.33 -11.47 -23.87
C LEU A 242 -24.78 -11.36 -24.42
N CYS A 243 -25.72 -12.13 -23.89
CA CYS A 243 -27.13 -12.05 -24.29
C CYS A 243 -27.87 -10.92 -23.56
N PRO A 244 -28.68 -10.11 -24.24
CA PRO A 244 -29.58 -9.16 -23.57
C PRO A 244 -30.63 -9.89 -22.73
N ALA A 245 -31.09 -9.26 -21.65
CA ALA A 245 -32.03 -9.81 -20.67
C ALA A 245 -33.24 -10.52 -21.29
N SER A 246 -33.87 -9.89 -22.29
CA SER A 246 -35.03 -10.43 -23.02
C SER A 246 -34.79 -11.78 -23.71
N ARG A 247 -33.54 -12.10 -24.08
CA ARG A 247 -33.15 -13.39 -24.64
C ARG A 247 -32.70 -14.36 -23.56
N LEU A 248 -32.05 -13.84 -22.52
CA LEU A 248 -31.56 -14.61 -21.38
C LEU A 248 -32.71 -15.29 -20.61
N THR A 249 -33.85 -14.62 -20.37
CA THR A 249 -35.06 -15.27 -19.79
C THR A 249 -35.48 -16.52 -20.56
N VAL A 250 -35.54 -16.44 -21.90
CA VAL A 250 -35.94 -17.57 -22.76
C VAL A 250 -34.94 -18.73 -22.67
N LEU A 251 -33.64 -18.43 -22.52
CA LEU A 251 -32.61 -19.45 -22.32
C LEU A 251 -32.67 -20.08 -20.91
N LEU A 252 -33.05 -19.31 -19.89
CA LEU A 252 -33.24 -19.82 -18.53
C LEU A 252 -34.34 -20.87 -18.48
N ASP A 253 -35.55 -20.53 -18.94
CA ASP A 253 -36.69 -21.44 -19.02
C ASP A 253 -36.38 -22.70 -19.84
N LEU A 254 -35.65 -22.53 -20.95
CA LEU A 254 -35.36 -23.62 -21.88
C LEU A 254 -34.28 -24.59 -21.35
N HIS A 255 -33.28 -24.11 -20.61
CA HIS A 255 -32.09 -24.90 -20.26
C HIS A 255 -32.01 -25.31 -18.79
N LEU A 256 -32.44 -24.46 -17.84
CA LEU A 256 -32.20 -24.68 -16.41
C LEU A 256 -32.75 -26.03 -15.91
N PRO A 257 -34.01 -26.44 -16.19
CA PRO A 257 -34.54 -27.73 -15.72
C PRO A 257 -33.83 -28.94 -16.34
N LYS A 258 -33.35 -28.81 -17.59
CA LYS A 258 -32.66 -29.88 -18.33
C LYS A 258 -31.22 -30.05 -17.86
N LEU A 259 -30.57 -28.94 -17.51
CA LEU A 259 -29.25 -28.93 -16.86
C LEU A 259 -29.32 -29.52 -15.45
N GLN A 260 -30.33 -29.15 -14.65
CA GLN A 260 -30.54 -29.75 -13.32
C GLN A 260 -30.61 -31.30 -13.40
N ALA A 261 -31.29 -31.87 -14.41
CA ALA A 261 -31.29 -33.31 -14.64
C ALA A 261 -29.90 -33.87 -15.04
N CYS A 262 -29.12 -33.13 -15.83
CA CYS A 262 -27.77 -33.52 -16.27
C CYS A 262 -26.75 -33.67 -15.11
N LEU A 263 -27.06 -33.13 -13.92
CA LEU A 263 -26.30 -33.37 -12.69
C LEU A 263 -26.30 -34.84 -12.25
N GLN A 264 -27.16 -35.69 -12.82
CA GLN A 264 -27.15 -37.15 -12.60
C GLN A 264 -26.24 -37.92 -13.57
N SER A 265 -25.55 -37.23 -14.50
CA SER A 265 -24.62 -37.86 -15.45
C SER A 265 -23.48 -38.57 -14.72
N ASN A 266 -23.02 -39.72 -15.24
CA ASN A 266 -21.93 -40.47 -14.62
C ASN A 266 -20.55 -39.79 -14.74
N ASP A 267 -20.36 -38.90 -15.72
CA ASP A 267 -19.09 -38.19 -15.94
C ASP A 267 -18.92 -37.02 -14.95
N VAL A 268 -17.85 -37.06 -14.15
CA VAL A 268 -17.57 -36.07 -13.09
C VAL A 268 -17.32 -34.67 -13.68
N ASN A 269 -16.61 -34.56 -14.80
CA ASN A 269 -16.20 -33.28 -15.37
C ASN A 269 -17.39 -32.63 -16.09
N TYR A 270 -18.24 -33.44 -16.75
CA TYR A 270 -19.51 -32.97 -17.29
C TYR A 270 -20.46 -32.50 -16.18
N ARG A 271 -20.60 -33.25 -15.06
CA ARG A 271 -21.39 -32.78 -13.89
C ARG A 271 -20.87 -31.44 -13.35
N ILE A 272 -19.56 -31.26 -13.29
CA ILE A 272 -18.94 -29.99 -12.88
C ILE A 272 -19.33 -28.86 -13.84
N ALA A 273 -19.12 -29.02 -15.15
CA ALA A 273 -19.46 -27.99 -16.14
C ALA A 273 -20.97 -27.68 -16.23
N VAL A 274 -21.82 -28.68 -15.99
CA VAL A 274 -23.27 -28.48 -15.83
C VAL A 274 -23.57 -27.67 -14.58
N GLY A 275 -22.95 -28.00 -13.44
CA GLY A 275 -23.06 -27.22 -12.20
C GLY A 275 -22.51 -25.80 -12.31
N GLU A 276 -21.49 -25.56 -13.15
CA GLU A 276 -20.92 -24.26 -13.51
C GLU A 276 -21.79 -23.45 -14.49
N THR A 277 -22.69 -24.11 -15.24
CA THR A 277 -23.59 -23.45 -16.20
C THR A 277 -24.95 -23.15 -15.58
N ILE A 278 -25.48 -24.08 -14.78
CA ILE A 278 -26.32 -23.70 -13.63
C ILE A 278 -25.48 -22.78 -12.71
N ALA A 279 -26.09 -22.07 -11.78
CA ALA A 279 -25.44 -21.03 -10.97
C ALA A 279 -24.98 -19.81 -11.80
N LEU A 280 -24.33 -19.94 -12.96
CA LEU A 280 -24.10 -18.82 -13.89
C LEU A 280 -25.44 -18.32 -14.46
N LEU A 281 -26.25 -19.25 -14.96
CA LEU A 281 -27.62 -18.96 -15.36
C LEU A 281 -28.44 -18.36 -14.19
N VAL A 282 -28.23 -18.80 -12.95
CA VAL A 282 -28.97 -18.28 -11.78
C VAL A 282 -28.52 -16.86 -11.42
N GLU A 283 -27.21 -16.59 -11.42
CA GLU A 283 -26.64 -15.25 -11.18
C GLU A 283 -27.08 -14.26 -12.28
N LEU A 284 -26.99 -14.66 -13.55
CA LEU A 284 -27.46 -13.86 -14.68
C LEU A 284 -28.99 -13.66 -14.65
N GLY A 285 -29.75 -14.63 -14.14
CA GLY A 285 -31.19 -14.48 -13.90
C GLY A 285 -31.51 -13.51 -12.78
N ARG A 286 -30.74 -13.55 -11.68
CA ARG A 286 -30.85 -12.58 -10.57
C ARG A 286 -30.58 -11.14 -11.04
N ASP A 287 -29.57 -10.91 -11.88
CA ASP A 287 -29.28 -9.59 -12.45
C ASP A 287 -30.44 -9.04 -13.34
N ILE A 288 -31.36 -9.90 -13.83
CA ILE A 288 -32.62 -9.46 -14.45
C ILE A 288 -33.67 -9.10 -13.39
N ASP A 289 -33.81 -9.94 -12.37
CA ASP A 289 -34.89 -9.83 -11.38
C ASP A 289 -34.60 -8.93 -10.17
N GLU A 290 -33.44 -8.26 -10.09
CA GLU A 290 -33.24 -7.12 -9.16
C GLU A 290 -34.17 -5.89 -9.47
N GLN A 291 -35.16 -6.05 -10.36
CA GLN A 291 -36.31 -5.16 -10.56
C GLN A 291 -37.63 -5.68 -9.93
N ASN A 292 -37.70 -6.91 -9.41
CA ASN A 292 -38.84 -7.46 -8.66
C ASN A 292 -38.36 -8.11 -7.34
N GLU A 293 -38.93 -7.71 -6.20
CA GLU A 293 -38.34 -7.99 -4.87
C GLU A 293 -38.46 -9.46 -4.37
N ASP A 294 -38.86 -10.44 -5.20
CA ASP A 294 -39.27 -11.79 -4.79
C ASP A 294 -38.51 -12.92 -5.51
N PHE A 295 -37.21 -13.11 -5.21
CA PHE A 295 -36.48 -14.33 -5.61
C PHE A 295 -36.21 -15.24 -4.42
N THR A 296 -36.75 -16.46 -4.46
CA THR A 296 -36.58 -17.47 -3.40
C THR A 296 -35.33 -18.31 -3.61
N VAL A 297 -34.61 -18.62 -2.52
CA VAL A 297 -33.31 -19.30 -2.56
C VAL A 297 -33.46 -20.77 -3.03
N GLU A 298 -33.18 -21.04 -4.31
CA GLU A 298 -33.17 -22.40 -4.85
C GLU A 298 -32.09 -23.27 -4.18
N LYS A 299 -32.53 -24.41 -3.66
CA LYS A 299 -31.69 -25.42 -2.99
C LYS A 299 -31.38 -26.56 -3.96
N ILE A 300 -30.26 -26.47 -4.68
CA ILE A 300 -29.90 -27.52 -5.64
C ILE A 300 -29.35 -28.74 -4.90
N ARG A 301 -29.87 -29.92 -5.27
CA ARG A 301 -29.67 -31.20 -4.56
C ARG A 301 -28.88 -32.18 -5.42
N PHE A 302 -27.73 -32.61 -4.91
CA PHE A 302 -26.77 -33.46 -5.63
C PHE A 302 -26.72 -34.83 -4.91
N GLY A 303 -27.68 -35.69 -5.23
CA GLY A 303 -27.90 -36.93 -4.49
C GLY A 303 -28.41 -36.66 -3.07
N VAL A 304 -27.60 -37.00 -2.05
CA VAL A 304 -27.93 -36.71 -0.63
C VAL A 304 -27.51 -35.32 -0.17
N GLU A 305 -26.58 -34.67 -0.87
CA GLU A 305 -26.05 -33.35 -0.52
C GLU A 305 -26.90 -32.21 -1.09
N SER A 306 -26.74 -30.99 -0.58
CA SER A 306 -27.45 -29.80 -1.04
C SER A 306 -26.58 -28.56 -0.89
N VAL A 307 -26.60 -27.69 -1.90
CA VAL A 307 -25.77 -26.47 -1.95
C VAL A 307 -26.67 -25.25 -2.11
N TYR A 308 -26.29 -24.16 -1.45
CA TYR A 308 -26.89 -22.84 -1.57
C TYR A 308 -25.93 -21.95 -2.40
N ILE A 309 -26.46 -21.23 -3.39
CA ILE A 309 -25.67 -20.53 -4.40
C ILE A 309 -25.59 -19.04 -4.07
N ASP A 310 -24.40 -18.57 -3.72
CA ASP A 310 -24.06 -17.14 -3.60
C ASP A 310 -22.53 -16.92 -3.78
N ALA A 311 -21.70 -17.75 -3.12
CA ALA A 311 -20.24 -17.59 -3.13
C ALA A 311 -19.46 -18.38 -4.21
N TRP A 312 -20.04 -19.45 -4.77
CA TRP A 312 -19.31 -20.41 -5.62
C TRP A 312 -19.11 -19.92 -7.06
N MET A 313 -20.03 -19.09 -7.56
CA MET A 313 -20.07 -18.63 -8.96
C MET A 313 -18.86 -17.76 -9.32
N ARG A 314 -18.71 -16.65 -8.58
CA ARG A 314 -17.71 -15.61 -8.84
C ARG A 314 -16.27 -16.09 -8.69
N ARG A 315 -16.03 -17.26 -8.07
CA ARG A 315 -14.71 -17.90 -7.96
C ARG A 315 -14.37 -18.75 -9.19
N ARG A 316 -15.33 -19.43 -9.83
CA ARG A 316 -15.03 -20.34 -10.97
C ARG A 316 -15.04 -19.68 -12.35
N ILE A 317 -15.79 -18.59 -12.54
CA ILE A 317 -15.61 -17.72 -13.73
C ILE A 317 -14.18 -17.16 -13.73
N TYR A 318 -13.78 -16.64 -12.57
CA TYR A 318 -12.44 -16.15 -12.23
C TYR A 318 -11.40 -17.28 -12.52
N ASP A 319 -11.61 -18.51 -12.01
CA ASP A 319 -10.68 -19.64 -12.19
C ASP A 319 -10.51 -20.07 -13.66
N ALA A 320 -11.62 -20.20 -14.40
CA ALA A 320 -11.63 -20.62 -15.80
C ALA A 320 -10.98 -19.59 -16.73
N PHE A 321 -11.16 -18.28 -16.46
CA PHE A 321 -10.49 -17.23 -17.22
C PHE A 321 -8.96 -17.34 -17.15
N LYS A 322 -8.38 -17.66 -15.98
CA LYS A 322 -6.92 -17.66 -15.80
C LYS A 322 -6.21 -18.96 -16.21
N GLU A 323 -6.86 -20.12 -16.17
CA GLU A 323 -6.24 -21.32 -16.77
C GLU A 323 -6.07 -21.21 -18.29
N ILE A 324 -6.71 -20.22 -18.94
CA ILE A 324 -6.58 -19.94 -20.38
C ILE A 324 -5.69 -18.70 -20.65
N LEU A 325 -5.73 -17.66 -19.81
CA LEU A 325 -5.19 -16.33 -20.13
C LEU A 325 -4.29 -15.71 -19.05
N GLU A 326 -3.13 -16.32 -18.79
CA GLU A 326 -2.23 -15.89 -17.71
C GLU A 326 -1.42 -14.59 -17.99
N SER A 327 -1.64 -13.91 -19.13
CA SER A 327 -1.02 -12.60 -19.43
C SER A 327 -1.93 -11.62 -20.20
N GLY A 328 -2.46 -12.00 -21.36
CA GLY A 328 -3.18 -11.12 -22.30
C GLY A 328 -4.43 -10.41 -21.74
N VAL A 329 -5.06 -10.96 -20.69
CA VAL A 329 -6.25 -10.38 -20.05
C VAL A 329 -6.00 -9.00 -19.44
N ARG A 330 -4.76 -8.65 -19.07
CA ARG A 330 -4.44 -7.28 -18.59
C ARG A 330 -4.76 -6.23 -19.66
N HIS A 331 -4.32 -6.43 -20.90
CA HIS A 331 -4.50 -5.47 -21.97
C HIS A 331 -5.97 -5.40 -22.43
N HIS A 332 -6.62 -6.56 -22.66
CA HIS A 332 -8.03 -6.59 -23.09
C HIS A 332 -8.96 -5.94 -22.05
N LEU A 333 -8.77 -6.18 -20.75
CA LEU A 333 -9.54 -5.54 -19.69
C LEU A 333 -9.17 -4.06 -19.44
N GLN A 334 -8.01 -3.58 -19.90
CA GLN A 334 -7.69 -2.15 -19.90
C GLN A 334 -8.39 -1.43 -21.06
N VAL A 335 -8.36 -2.00 -22.27
CA VAL A 335 -9.07 -1.45 -23.44
C VAL A 335 -10.59 -1.48 -23.21
N ARG A 336 -11.17 -2.61 -22.78
CA ARG A 336 -12.59 -2.66 -22.38
C ARG A 336 -12.90 -1.93 -21.08
N LYS A 337 -11.96 -1.47 -20.24
CA LYS A 337 -12.31 -0.55 -19.12
C LYS A 337 -12.61 0.90 -19.53
N LYS A 338 -12.61 1.22 -20.84
CA LYS A 338 -13.38 2.35 -21.40
C LYS A 338 -14.86 2.01 -21.71
N ARG A 339 -15.28 0.75 -21.52
CA ARG A 339 -16.67 0.22 -21.48
C ARG A 339 -16.81 -1.00 -20.53
N VAL A 340 -16.86 -0.73 -19.21
CA VAL A 340 -17.28 -1.68 -18.13
C VAL A 340 -16.20 -2.66 -17.61
N GLN A 341 -16.50 -3.47 -16.57
CA GLN A 341 -15.61 -4.11 -15.58
C GLN A 341 -15.67 -5.70 -15.62
N PRO A 342 -15.13 -6.51 -14.67
CA PRO A 342 -13.69 -6.78 -14.37
C PRO A 342 -13.24 -8.26 -14.04
N THR A 343 -11.92 -8.60 -14.15
CA THR A 343 -11.06 -9.52 -13.31
C THR A 343 -11.28 -11.08 -13.24
N THR A 344 -10.36 -12.06 -12.95
CA THR A 344 -8.86 -12.29 -13.05
C THR A 344 -8.30 -13.76 -12.80
N GLU A 345 -8.66 -14.60 -11.78
CA GLU A 345 -7.82 -15.75 -11.22
C GLU A 345 -8.61 -17.00 -10.70
N ARG A 346 -8.17 -18.26 -10.41
CA ARG A 346 -7.17 -19.23 -10.93
C ARG A 346 -7.36 -20.68 -10.32
N HIS A 347 -7.19 -21.75 -11.15
CA HIS A 347 -6.37 -22.99 -10.85
C HIS A 347 -6.94 -24.36 -10.26
N LEU A 348 -6.45 -25.52 -10.78
CA LEU A 348 -5.86 -26.76 -10.09
C LEU A 348 -6.48 -28.21 -10.11
N ARG A 349 -5.68 -29.19 -10.64
CA ARG A 349 -5.36 -30.59 -10.13
C ARG A 349 -6.51 -31.64 -9.96
N PRO A 350 -6.36 -32.88 -9.39
CA PRO A 350 -5.19 -33.73 -8.96
C PRO A 350 -5.26 -35.25 -9.38
N ARG A 351 -4.30 -36.12 -8.92
CA ARG A 351 -4.57 -37.46 -8.29
C ARG A 351 -3.34 -38.12 -7.61
N SER A 352 -3.59 -39.16 -6.77
CA SER A 352 -2.67 -39.87 -5.81
C SER A 352 -3.25 -41.28 -5.49
N PRO A 353 -2.75 -42.17 -4.56
CA PRO A 353 -1.70 -42.12 -3.51
C PRO A 353 -0.65 -43.28 -3.61
N PRO A 354 0.07 -43.75 -2.53
CA PRO A 354 -0.50 -44.81 -1.66
C PRO A 354 -0.12 -44.84 -0.14
N HIS A 355 -1.00 -45.49 0.63
CA HIS A 355 -0.88 -46.13 1.96
C HIS A 355 -0.61 -45.35 3.29
N PRO A 356 -1.09 -45.86 4.46
CA PRO A 356 -1.41 -45.02 5.63
C PRO A 356 -0.82 -45.48 6.99
N GLY A 357 -0.52 -44.55 7.90
CA GLY A 357 -0.07 -44.95 9.26
C GLY A 357 0.25 -43.87 10.29
N ARG A 358 -0.30 -42.64 10.17
CA ARG A 358 -0.18 -41.57 11.21
C ARG A 358 -1.05 -40.32 10.98
N TYR A 359 -1.82 -40.25 9.88
CA TYR A 359 -2.41 -38.99 9.40
C TYR A 359 -3.73 -38.55 10.04
N ARG A 360 -4.44 -39.43 10.77
CA ARG A 360 -5.83 -39.17 11.20
C ARG A 360 -6.03 -37.99 12.15
N GLN A 361 -4.97 -37.51 12.82
CA GLN A 361 -5.06 -36.38 13.75
C GLN A 361 -4.78 -35.03 13.07
N LYS A 362 -3.88 -34.98 12.07
CA LYS A 362 -3.54 -33.74 11.34
C LYS A 362 -4.60 -33.25 10.36
N GLN A 363 -5.61 -34.07 10.06
CA GLN A 363 -6.56 -33.79 8.98
C GLN A 363 -7.88 -33.17 9.47
N GLN A 364 -8.13 -33.15 10.79
CA GLN A 364 -9.23 -32.36 11.37
C GLN A 364 -8.78 -30.89 11.62
N ASP A 365 -7.54 -30.69 12.06
CA ASP A 365 -6.91 -29.36 12.22
C ASP A 365 -6.88 -28.53 10.93
N LEU A 366 -6.93 -29.19 9.76
CA LEU A 366 -6.89 -28.52 8.45
C LEU A 366 -8.27 -28.05 7.97
N THR A 367 -9.35 -28.80 8.20
CA THR A 367 -10.70 -28.37 7.80
C THR A 367 -11.18 -27.19 8.65
N ILE A 368 -10.94 -27.26 9.97
CA ILE A 368 -11.22 -26.15 10.91
C ILE A 368 -10.49 -24.86 10.47
N ARG A 369 -9.27 -25.00 9.92
CA ARG A 369 -8.52 -23.87 9.37
C ARG A 369 -9.17 -23.26 8.13
N GLU A 370 -9.75 -24.03 7.23
CA GLU A 370 -10.35 -23.49 6.00
C GLU A 370 -11.69 -22.79 6.28
N ASP A 371 -12.55 -23.36 7.12
CA ASP A 371 -13.83 -22.74 7.53
C ASP A 371 -13.59 -21.45 8.34
N CYS A 372 -12.67 -21.46 9.30
CA CYS A 372 -12.26 -20.24 9.99
C CYS A 372 -11.66 -19.21 9.02
N PHE A 373 -10.85 -19.62 8.04
CA PHE A 373 -10.14 -18.71 7.14
C PHE A 373 -11.06 -17.98 6.15
N GLU A 374 -12.10 -18.62 5.60
CA GLU A 374 -13.11 -17.92 4.78
C GLU A 374 -14.06 -17.05 5.64
N SER A 375 -14.37 -17.46 6.88
CA SER A 375 -15.11 -16.61 7.84
C SER A 375 -14.33 -15.34 8.22
N LEU A 376 -13.06 -15.50 8.63
CA LEU A 376 -12.14 -14.39 8.90
C LEU A 376 -11.95 -13.47 7.69
N LYS A 377 -11.87 -14.00 6.47
CA LYS A 377 -11.82 -13.18 5.26
C LYS A 377 -13.11 -12.38 5.04
N LEU A 378 -14.28 -12.88 5.46
CA LEU A 378 -15.54 -12.15 5.33
C LEU A 378 -15.58 -10.95 6.30
N ASP A 379 -15.23 -11.18 7.56
CA ASP A 379 -15.11 -10.11 8.57
C ASP A 379 -14.00 -9.10 8.24
N LEU A 380 -12.85 -9.56 7.72
CA LEU A 380 -11.76 -8.67 7.29
C LEU A 380 -12.08 -7.92 5.99
N LYS A 381 -12.88 -8.49 5.09
CA LYS A 381 -13.50 -7.73 3.99
C LYS A 381 -14.46 -6.68 4.55
N LEU A 382 -15.27 -6.99 5.56
CA LEU A 382 -16.18 -6.02 6.18
C LEU A 382 -15.45 -4.89 6.91
N LEU A 383 -14.26 -5.14 7.46
CA LEU A 383 -13.35 -4.12 8.01
C LEU A 383 -12.71 -3.26 6.90
N ASN A 384 -12.08 -3.88 5.88
CA ASN A 384 -11.28 -3.16 4.88
C ASN A 384 -12.08 -2.54 3.72
N SER A 385 -13.27 -3.06 3.39
CA SER A 385 -14.08 -2.55 2.26
C SER A 385 -14.90 -1.29 2.59
N LYS A 386 -15.07 -0.98 3.88
CA LYS A 386 -15.87 0.17 4.33
C LYS A 386 -14.99 1.41 4.49
N LYS A 387 -15.60 2.60 4.36
CA LYS A 387 -14.90 3.89 4.42
C LYS A 387 -14.28 4.13 5.80
N ILE A 388 -13.02 3.76 5.99
CA ILE A 388 -12.15 4.23 7.07
C ILE A 388 -11.31 5.37 6.49
N CYS A 389 -11.32 6.53 7.15
CA CYS A 389 -10.60 7.74 6.72
C CYS A 389 -9.24 7.82 7.45
N GLU A 390 -8.23 7.10 6.96
CA GLU A 390 -6.95 6.93 7.69
C GLU A 390 -5.98 8.11 7.48
N SER A 391 -5.99 8.73 6.30
CA SER A 391 -5.33 10.02 6.03
C SER A 391 -6.35 11.08 5.59
N SER A 392 -6.05 12.37 5.75
CA SER A 392 -6.84 13.43 5.08
C SER A 392 -6.13 14.78 5.05
N GLU A 393 -5.80 15.26 3.84
CA GLU A 393 -5.58 16.68 3.58
C GLU A 393 -6.89 17.36 3.13
N ILE A 394 -6.99 18.68 3.29
CA ILE A 394 -8.24 19.42 3.05
C ILE A 394 -7.95 20.75 2.36
N LEU A 395 -8.30 20.84 1.07
CA LEU A 395 -8.13 22.04 0.26
C LEU A 395 -9.40 22.90 0.29
N PHE A 396 -9.21 24.15 0.69
CA PHE A 396 -10.29 25.08 1.00
C PHE A 396 -10.17 26.38 0.20
N ARG A 397 -11.13 26.67 -0.71
CA ARG A 397 -12.07 27.78 -0.48
C ARG A 397 -13.18 27.94 -1.53
N GLY A 398 -14.41 27.87 -1.03
CA GLY A 398 -15.65 28.38 -1.59
C GLY A 398 -16.70 28.39 -0.46
N PRO A 399 -18.02 28.43 -0.77
CA PRO A 399 -19.02 27.86 0.14
C PRO A 399 -18.80 26.34 0.32
N GLU A 400 -18.29 25.68 -0.73
CA GLU A 400 -17.82 24.29 -0.76
C GLU A 400 -16.38 24.15 -0.22
N ARG A 401 -16.06 22.97 0.32
CA ARG A 401 -14.79 22.64 1.01
C ARG A 401 -14.37 21.23 0.65
N GLU A 402 -13.16 21.03 0.14
CA GLU A 402 -12.74 19.74 -0.45
C GLU A 402 -11.85 18.96 0.52
N LEU A 403 -12.35 17.81 0.99
CA LEU A 403 -11.66 16.84 1.83
C LEU A 403 -11.10 15.74 0.95
N GLU A 404 -9.81 15.42 1.08
CA GLU A 404 -9.20 14.26 0.44
C GLU A 404 -8.90 13.15 1.45
N TRP A 405 -8.87 11.88 1.02
CA TRP A 405 -8.40 10.73 1.82
C TRP A 405 -8.00 9.55 0.93
N SER A 406 -7.27 8.57 1.47
CA SER A 406 -6.98 7.30 0.79
C SER A 406 -7.79 6.12 1.37
N GLN A 407 -8.15 5.15 0.52
CA GLN A 407 -8.66 3.83 0.92
C GLN A 407 -7.88 2.72 0.20
N SER A 408 -7.58 1.63 0.91
CA SER A 408 -6.95 0.42 0.35
C SER A 408 -7.97 -0.41 -0.45
N ASP A 409 -7.71 -0.64 -1.74
CA ASP A 409 -8.50 -1.54 -2.59
C ASP A 409 -7.79 -2.89 -2.72
N LEU A 410 -8.25 -3.86 -1.90
CA LEU A 410 -7.72 -5.23 -1.89
C LEU A 410 -7.84 -5.97 -3.24
N VAL A 411 -8.75 -5.55 -4.12
CA VAL A 411 -8.97 -6.19 -5.44
C VAL A 411 -8.01 -5.62 -6.49
N ARG A 412 -7.63 -4.34 -6.36
CA ARG A 412 -6.58 -3.71 -7.19
C ARG A 412 -5.16 -3.98 -6.68
N GLY A 413 -5.01 -4.31 -5.39
CA GLY A 413 -3.70 -4.33 -4.73
C GLY A 413 -3.05 -2.94 -4.63
N SER A 414 -3.87 -1.89 -4.78
CA SER A 414 -3.46 -0.49 -4.81
C SER A 414 -4.36 0.33 -3.89
N ARG A 415 -4.03 1.60 -3.71
CA ARG A 415 -4.90 2.53 -2.99
C ARG A 415 -5.52 3.55 -3.91
N LEU A 416 -6.65 4.08 -3.48
CA LEU A 416 -7.43 5.04 -4.20
C LEU A 416 -7.52 6.29 -3.33
N ARG A 417 -6.95 7.40 -3.82
CA ARG A 417 -7.23 8.73 -3.26
C ARG A 417 -8.57 9.23 -3.79
N TYR A 418 -9.33 9.87 -2.92
CA TYR A 418 -10.64 10.42 -3.20
C TYR A 418 -10.70 11.86 -2.70
N SER A 419 -11.45 12.73 -3.40
CA SER A 419 -11.95 13.98 -2.84
C SER A 419 -13.46 13.93 -2.62
N GLN A 420 -13.96 14.64 -1.61
CA GLN A 420 -15.39 14.85 -1.38
C GLN A 420 -15.64 16.24 -0.80
N GLN A 421 -16.66 16.92 -1.34
CA GLN A 421 -16.96 18.30 -0.95
C GLN A 421 -18.01 18.39 0.16
N TRP A 422 -17.76 19.27 1.13
CA TRP A 422 -18.62 19.55 2.28
C TRP A 422 -19.01 21.04 2.31
N THR A 423 -20.31 21.33 2.44
CA THR A 423 -20.80 22.70 2.60
C THR A 423 -21.29 22.90 4.03
N VAL A 424 -20.76 23.94 4.69
CA VAL A 424 -21.05 24.22 6.11
C VAL A 424 -21.61 25.62 6.26
N ILE A 425 -22.82 25.70 6.80
CA ILE A 425 -23.60 26.92 6.96
C ILE A 425 -23.35 27.48 8.36
N ALA A 426 -22.72 28.66 8.40
CA ALA A 426 -22.56 29.44 9.62
C ALA A 426 -23.92 30.00 10.08
N ASP A 427 -23.99 30.50 11.31
CA ASP A 427 -25.20 31.16 11.77
C ASP A 427 -25.40 32.55 11.15
N ALA A 428 -26.65 32.98 11.06
CA ALA A 428 -27.02 34.28 10.49
C ALA A 428 -26.59 35.41 11.43
N ASP A 429 -26.80 35.22 12.74
CA ASP A 429 -26.52 36.22 13.78
C ASP A 429 -25.07 36.13 14.31
N ASP A 430 -24.38 35.00 14.10
CA ASP A 430 -22.99 34.78 14.49
C ASP A 430 -22.26 33.88 13.47
N HIS A 431 -21.45 34.49 12.62
CA HIS A 431 -20.66 33.78 11.60
C HIS A 431 -19.53 32.90 12.18
N ARG A 432 -19.25 32.97 13.49
CA ARG A 432 -18.36 32.05 14.22
C ARG A 432 -19.09 30.85 14.83
N ARG A 433 -20.40 30.73 14.66
CA ARG A 433 -21.18 29.52 15.00
C ARG A 433 -21.51 28.72 13.76
N ILE A 434 -21.51 27.40 13.89
CA ILE A 434 -21.93 26.49 12.82
C ILE A 434 -23.38 26.09 13.08
N ARG A 435 -24.29 26.62 12.25
CA ARG A 435 -25.73 26.32 12.32
C ARG A 435 -26.00 24.91 11.83
N THR A 436 -25.50 24.55 10.64
CA THR A 436 -25.65 23.19 10.09
C THR A 436 -24.52 22.82 9.12
N VAL A 437 -24.37 21.52 8.88
CA VAL A 437 -23.50 20.92 7.86
C VAL A 437 -24.44 20.26 6.84
N LEU A 438 -24.30 20.58 5.56
CA LEU A 438 -25.06 19.90 4.51
C LEU A 438 -24.51 18.49 4.26
N PRO A 439 -25.33 17.55 3.77
CA PRO A 439 -24.83 16.27 3.26
C PRO A 439 -23.70 16.49 2.26
N PRO A 440 -22.65 15.64 2.27
CA PRO A 440 -21.51 15.83 1.40
C PRO A 440 -21.88 15.54 -0.07
N GLY A 441 -21.18 16.21 -0.98
CA GLY A 441 -21.31 15.98 -2.42
C GLY A 441 -20.82 14.60 -2.85
N SER A 442 -20.87 14.33 -4.16
CA SER A 442 -20.33 13.08 -4.71
C SER A 442 -18.83 12.92 -4.41
N CYS A 443 -18.43 11.67 -4.16
CA CYS A 443 -17.04 11.27 -3.96
C CYS A 443 -16.35 11.08 -5.31
N ALA A 444 -15.26 11.77 -5.58
CA ALA A 444 -14.52 11.74 -6.84
C ALA A 444 -13.11 11.13 -6.65
N PRO A 445 -12.55 10.38 -7.62
CA PRO A 445 -11.20 9.84 -7.51
C PRO A 445 -10.14 10.90 -7.85
N ALA A 446 -9.20 11.14 -6.93
CA ALA A 446 -8.05 12.02 -7.14
C ALA A 446 -6.91 11.22 -7.80
N SER A 447 -6.86 11.21 -9.14
CA SER A 447 -5.92 10.39 -9.91
C SER A 447 -4.74 11.19 -10.47
N GLY A 448 -3.52 10.74 -10.14
CA GLY A 448 -2.25 11.29 -10.64
C GLY A 448 -1.85 12.66 -10.07
N GLU A 449 -2.63 13.26 -9.16
CA GLU A 449 -2.28 14.50 -8.45
C GLU A 449 -1.04 14.23 -7.56
N LEU A 450 0.06 14.98 -7.72
CA LEU A 450 1.31 14.80 -6.95
C LEU A 450 1.58 15.90 -5.93
N LEU A 451 1.01 17.08 -6.16
CA LEU A 451 1.00 18.25 -5.28
C LEU A 451 -0.17 19.13 -5.74
N SER A 452 -0.90 19.77 -4.83
CA SER A 452 -1.85 20.83 -5.20
C SER A 452 -1.76 22.04 -4.27
N GLY A 453 -2.22 23.20 -4.74
CA GLY A 453 -2.18 24.44 -3.96
C GLY A 453 -3.03 25.55 -4.57
N ARG A 454 -3.79 26.27 -3.75
CA ARG A 454 -4.69 27.35 -4.20
C ARG A 454 -4.07 28.74 -4.01
N SER A 455 -4.33 29.64 -4.97
CA SER A 455 -3.78 31.00 -4.98
C SER A 455 -4.47 31.88 -3.93
N PRO A 456 -3.73 32.76 -3.21
CA PRO A 456 -4.22 33.43 -2.01
C PRO A 456 -5.34 34.46 -2.24
N ILE A 457 -5.46 35.03 -3.45
CA ILE A 457 -6.38 36.14 -3.76
C ILE A 457 -7.47 35.69 -4.75
N ARG A 458 -7.09 35.09 -5.88
CA ARG A 458 -8.01 34.65 -6.96
C ARG A 458 -8.56 33.23 -6.78
N GLY A 459 -8.00 32.42 -5.87
CA GLY A 459 -8.44 31.04 -5.64
C GLY A 459 -8.10 30.05 -6.77
N GLN A 460 -7.19 30.40 -7.68
CA GLN A 460 -6.75 29.52 -8.78
C GLN A 460 -6.07 28.27 -8.21
N ARG A 461 -6.31 27.08 -8.77
CA ARG A 461 -5.67 25.83 -8.30
C ARG A 461 -4.46 25.50 -9.17
N ALA A 462 -3.28 25.50 -8.58
CA ALA A 462 -2.09 24.87 -9.15
C ALA A 462 -2.10 23.39 -8.80
N VAL A 463 -1.69 22.55 -9.75
CA VAL A 463 -1.55 21.10 -9.57
C VAL A 463 -0.28 20.63 -10.28
N VAL A 464 0.55 19.85 -9.61
CA VAL A 464 1.51 18.97 -10.30
C VAL A 464 0.82 17.62 -10.51
N ARG A 465 0.74 17.13 -11.74
CA ARG A 465 0.11 15.85 -12.10
C ARG A 465 1.12 14.95 -12.81
N GLU A 466 1.12 13.66 -12.49
CA GLU A 466 1.84 12.65 -13.26
C GLU A 466 0.94 11.94 -14.26
N THR A 467 1.39 11.83 -15.50
CA THR A 467 0.65 11.17 -16.59
C THR A 467 1.64 10.68 -17.63
N GLY A 468 1.68 9.36 -17.90
CA GLY A 468 2.56 8.76 -18.90
C GLY A 468 4.05 9.05 -18.67
N GLY A 469 4.53 8.93 -17.43
CA GLY A 469 5.94 9.23 -17.06
C GLY A 469 6.33 10.71 -17.09
N HIS A 470 5.40 11.62 -17.40
CA HIS A 470 5.61 13.06 -17.39
C HIS A 470 4.97 13.73 -16.17
N GLN A 471 5.69 14.68 -15.57
CA GLN A 471 5.15 15.60 -14.57
C GLN A 471 4.70 16.90 -15.26
N LEU A 472 3.41 17.19 -15.16
CA LEU A 472 2.75 18.37 -15.73
C LEU A 472 2.40 19.34 -14.60
N LEU A 473 2.66 20.64 -14.78
CA LEU A 473 2.15 21.70 -13.93
C LEU A 473 0.93 22.36 -14.57
N GLU A 474 -0.24 22.11 -14.01
CA GLU A 474 -1.52 22.65 -14.42
C GLU A 474 -1.92 23.86 -13.56
N ILE A 475 -2.46 24.91 -14.17
CA ILE A 475 -3.14 26.02 -13.47
C ILE A 475 -4.60 26.06 -13.90
N TRP A 476 -5.50 25.97 -12.94
CA TRP A 476 -6.95 25.99 -13.12
C TRP A 476 -7.57 27.25 -12.51
N ASP A 477 -8.56 27.83 -13.18
CA ASP A 477 -9.46 28.83 -12.60
C ASP A 477 -10.94 28.45 -12.83
N CYS A 478 -11.88 29.34 -12.47
CA CYS A 478 -13.32 29.08 -12.57
C CYS A 478 -13.84 28.83 -13.99
N ASN A 479 -13.03 29.08 -15.03
CA ASN A 479 -13.36 28.83 -16.43
C ASN A 479 -12.68 27.55 -16.97
N GLY A 480 -11.85 26.87 -16.18
CA GLY A 480 -11.15 25.64 -16.55
C GLY A 480 -9.62 25.75 -16.52
N LEU A 481 -8.95 24.97 -17.38
CA LEU A 481 -7.49 24.90 -17.47
C LEU A 481 -6.92 26.16 -18.16
N ARG A 482 -6.19 26.98 -17.40
CA ARG A 482 -5.60 28.25 -17.83
C ARG A 482 -4.17 28.09 -18.37
N MET A 483 -3.38 27.15 -17.84
CA MET A 483 -2.01 26.85 -18.28
C MET A 483 -1.67 25.39 -18.00
N CYS A 484 -0.88 24.75 -18.86
CA CYS A 484 -0.24 23.47 -18.60
C CYS A 484 1.22 23.51 -19.09
N LEU A 485 2.17 23.09 -18.25
CA LEU A 485 3.60 23.02 -18.56
C LEU A 485 4.12 21.60 -18.31
N ASN A 486 4.68 20.94 -19.32
CA ASN A 486 5.35 19.65 -19.13
C ASN A 486 6.76 19.89 -18.54
N LEU A 487 6.90 19.73 -17.22
CA LEU A 487 8.14 20.00 -16.50
C LEU A 487 9.26 19.02 -16.90
N THR A 488 8.91 17.75 -17.14
CA THR A 488 9.83 16.73 -17.63
C THR A 488 10.45 17.12 -18.97
N ALA A 489 9.64 17.60 -19.92
CA ALA A 489 10.10 18.04 -21.24
C ALA A 489 10.96 19.32 -21.20
N LEU A 490 10.83 20.16 -20.17
CA LEU A 490 11.66 21.36 -19.99
C LEU A 490 13.10 21.03 -19.54
N ASN A 491 13.35 19.84 -18.96
CA ASN A 491 14.67 19.32 -18.58
C ASN A 491 15.55 20.32 -17.78
N LYS A 492 14.92 21.17 -16.94
CA LYS A 492 15.61 22.14 -16.07
C LYS A 492 16.09 21.52 -14.76
N HIS A 493 15.32 20.56 -14.27
CA HIS A 493 15.53 19.80 -13.05
C HIS A 493 15.19 18.32 -13.33
N GLY A 494 15.42 17.45 -12.36
CA GLY A 494 14.94 16.08 -12.35
C GLY A 494 13.47 16.00 -11.90
N ARG A 495 13.13 14.99 -11.11
CA ARG A 495 11.77 14.77 -10.63
C ARG A 495 11.35 15.83 -9.60
N VAL A 496 10.15 16.39 -9.71
CA VAL A 496 9.52 17.20 -8.65
C VAL A 496 9.31 16.33 -7.41
N TYR A 497 9.57 16.90 -6.24
CA TYR A 497 9.38 16.24 -4.95
C TYR A 497 8.00 16.55 -4.35
N ASP A 498 7.43 15.48 -3.83
CA ASP A 498 6.06 15.25 -3.37
C ASP A 498 6.01 15.06 -1.84
N ASP A 499 7.08 14.50 -1.25
CA ASP A 499 7.13 14.17 0.16
C ASP A 499 7.16 15.39 1.11
N ALA A 500 6.65 15.20 2.34
CA ALA A 500 6.61 16.23 3.38
C ALA A 500 7.98 16.65 3.97
N GLN A 501 9.11 16.10 3.50
CA GLN A 501 10.47 16.51 3.92
C GLN A 501 11.05 17.51 2.90
N PHE A 502 10.89 17.29 1.60
CA PHE A 502 11.42 18.18 0.56
C PHE A 502 10.37 18.94 -0.26
N GLY A 503 9.24 18.31 -0.56
CA GLY A 503 8.22 18.85 -1.45
C GLY A 503 7.54 20.13 -0.96
N CYS A 504 7.09 20.95 -1.92
CA CYS A 504 6.17 22.06 -1.71
C CYS A 504 5.56 22.54 -3.04
N LEU A 505 4.39 23.19 -2.97
CA LEU A 505 3.82 23.96 -4.08
C LEU A 505 3.24 25.27 -3.54
N SER A 506 4.00 26.37 -3.66
CA SER A 506 3.69 27.65 -2.99
C SER A 506 3.51 28.81 -3.98
N TRP A 507 2.37 29.49 -3.89
CA TRP A 507 2.03 30.67 -4.70
C TRP A 507 2.71 31.94 -4.17
N SER A 508 3.21 32.79 -5.06
CA SER A 508 3.63 34.14 -4.67
C SER A 508 2.43 35.00 -4.26
N GLU A 509 2.68 35.98 -3.41
CA GLU A 509 1.68 36.93 -2.89
C GLU A 509 0.96 37.70 -4.02
N CYS A 510 1.68 37.95 -5.11
CA CYS A 510 1.18 38.59 -6.33
C CYS A 510 0.70 37.62 -7.43
N GLU A 511 0.60 36.32 -7.12
CA GLU A 511 0.04 35.26 -7.97
C GLU A 511 0.64 35.10 -9.37
N ASN A 512 1.87 35.60 -9.56
CA ASN A 512 2.60 35.56 -10.83
C ASN A 512 3.75 34.55 -10.85
N LYS A 513 4.06 33.93 -9.70
CA LYS A 513 5.09 32.89 -9.56
C LYS A 513 4.56 31.71 -8.76
N LEU A 514 5.06 30.52 -9.08
CA LEU A 514 4.98 29.32 -8.23
C LEU A 514 6.38 28.88 -7.80
N LEU A 515 6.45 28.29 -6.61
CA LEU A 515 7.64 27.75 -5.97
C LEU A 515 7.43 26.25 -5.71
N TYR A 516 8.42 25.43 -6.03
CA TYR A 516 8.46 23.99 -5.71
C TYR A 516 9.91 23.51 -5.57
N VAL A 517 10.10 22.26 -5.13
CA VAL A 517 11.41 21.61 -5.03
C VAL A 517 11.45 20.39 -5.94
N ALA A 518 12.60 20.13 -6.54
CA ALA A 518 12.85 18.98 -7.43
C ALA A 518 14.28 18.44 -7.25
N GLU A 519 14.56 17.23 -7.76
CA GLU A 519 15.91 16.71 -7.88
C GLU A 519 16.76 17.54 -8.86
N ARG A 520 18.08 17.61 -8.68
CA ARG A 520 19.00 18.30 -9.61
C ARG A 520 19.09 17.57 -10.94
N SER A 521 19.08 18.30 -12.06
CA SER A 521 19.31 17.68 -13.38
C SER A 521 20.76 17.20 -13.50
N LYS A 522 20.96 15.92 -13.85
CA LYS A 522 22.27 15.31 -14.09
C LYS A 522 23.04 15.95 -15.27
N ASN A 523 22.38 16.83 -16.04
CA ASN A 523 22.96 17.57 -17.16
C ASN A 523 23.62 18.92 -16.76
N THR A 524 23.42 19.42 -15.54
CA THR A 524 24.00 20.72 -15.11
C THR A 524 25.48 20.60 -14.72
N SER A 525 26.34 21.36 -15.42
CA SER A 525 27.79 21.15 -15.51
C SER A 525 28.64 21.65 -14.33
N ILE A 526 28.08 21.68 -13.10
CA ILE A 526 28.74 22.21 -11.90
C ILE A 526 29.42 21.10 -11.06
N GLY A 527 28.89 19.87 -11.08
CA GLY A 527 29.44 18.71 -10.34
C GLY A 527 30.64 18.01 -11.00
N LYS A 528 31.62 18.77 -11.51
CA LYS A 528 32.69 18.23 -12.39
C LYS A 528 33.89 17.60 -11.67
N HIS A 529 33.90 17.57 -10.33
CA HIS A 529 35.06 17.13 -9.55
C HIS A 529 35.10 15.65 -9.17
N GLU A 530 33.99 14.91 -9.25
CA GLU A 530 33.96 13.46 -8.94
C GLU A 530 33.66 12.57 -10.15
N SER A 531 33.09 13.13 -11.22
CA SER A 531 32.70 12.38 -12.43
C SER A 531 33.76 12.40 -13.55
N ALA A 532 35.04 12.24 -13.18
CA ALA A 532 36.17 12.13 -14.11
C ALA A 532 36.21 10.83 -14.95
N ASN A 533 35.09 10.08 -14.99
CA ASN A 533 34.79 9.01 -15.96
C ASN A 533 33.27 8.75 -15.97
N GLY A 534 32.54 9.38 -16.90
CA GLY A 534 31.09 9.16 -17.07
C GLY A 534 30.73 7.81 -17.70
N LYS A 535 31.03 6.69 -17.04
CA LYS A 535 30.80 5.32 -17.56
C LYS A 535 30.30 4.28 -16.56
N ASP A 536 30.61 4.39 -15.28
CA ASP A 536 30.20 3.36 -14.31
C ASP A 536 28.75 3.56 -13.85
N ARG A 537 27.83 2.76 -14.41
CA ARG A 537 26.42 2.65 -13.99
C ARG A 537 26.24 1.97 -12.62
N SER A 538 27.33 1.65 -11.93
CA SER A 538 27.36 0.88 -10.67
C SER A 538 28.09 1.61 -9.54
N VAL A 539 28.28 2.93 -9.65
CA VAL A 539 28.72 3.77 -8.53
C VAL A 539 27.59 3.85 -7.50
N TYR A 540 27.95 3.72 -6.21
CA TYR A 540 27.01 3.97 -5.11
C TYR A 540 26.67 5.47 -5.05
N CYS A 541 25.39 5.80 -5.15
CA CYS A 541 24.88 7.15 -4.93
C CYS A 541 24.12 7.18 -3.60
N GLU A 542 24.42 8.16 -2.75
CA GLU A 542 23.63 8.40 -1.56
C GLU A 542 22.28 9.04 -1.87
N ASP A 543 21.31 8.74 -1.01
CA ASP A 543 20.00 9.37 -0.94
C ASP A 543 19.57 9.51 0.54
N TRP A 544 18.36 10.00 0.78
CA TRP A 544 17.85 10.26 2.13
C TRP A 544 17.18 9.07 2.83
N GLY A 545 17.47 7.84 2.40
CA GLY A 545 17.14 6.62 3.15
C GLY A 545 15.71 6.11 3.01
N GLU A 546 15.15 5.58 4.10
CA GLU A 546 13.85 4.92 4.11
C GLU A 546 12.72 5.86 3.66
N ALA A 547 11.88 5.41 2.72
CA ALA A 547 10.83 6.19 2.05
C ALA A 547 11.27 7.50 1.37
N LEU A 548 12.58 7.74 1.21
CA LEU A 548 13.17 8.89 0.49
C LEU A 548 14.28 8.41 -0.46
N THR A 549 14.12 7.20 -1.00
CA THR A 549 15.07 6.59 -1.93
C THR A 549 15.12 7.37 -3.24
N ASN A 550 16.28 7.41 -3.89
CA ASN A 550 16.55 8.20 -5.10
C ASN A 550 16.42 9.73 -4.95
N LYS A 551 16.22 10.27 -3.74
CA LYS A 551 16.21 11.72 -3.45
C LYS A 551 17.57 12.13 -2.89
N SER A 552 18.40 12.84 -3.67
CA SER A 552 19.84 13.06 -3.36
C SER A 552 20.26 14.53 -3.25
N SER A 553 19.82 15.39 -4.19
CA SER A 553 20.38 16.73 -4.42
C SER A 553 19.29 17.78 -4.71
N PRO A 554 18.35 18.05 -3.78
CA PRO A 554 17.23 18.96 -4.06
C PRO A 554 17.67 20.34 -4.58
N VAL A 555 16.83 20.92 -5.43
CA VAL A 555 16.97 22.29 -5.95
C VAL A 555 15.63 23.02 -5.91
N ILE A 556 15.68 24.29 -5.52
CA ILE A 556 14.51 25.16 -5.45
C ILE A 556 14.19 25.69 -6.85
N CYS A 557 12.95 25.50 -7.30
CA CYS A 557 12.49 25.86 -8.64
C CYS A 557 11.38 26.91 -8.57
N VAL A 558 11.42 27.89 -9.47
CA VAL A 558 10.42 28.95 -9.59
C VAL A 558 9.88 28.99 -11.03
N VAL A 559 8.56 28.96 -11.17
CA VAL A 559 7.87 29.22 -12.45
C VAL A 559 7.39 30.66 -12.46
N ASN A 560 7.59 31.38 -13.57
CA ASN A 560 6.86 32.61 -13.86
C ASN A 560 5.61 32.26 -14.69
N LEU A 561 4.42 32.55 -14.14
CA LEU A 561 3.12 32.17 -14.72
C LEU A 561 2.65 33.08 -15.87
N GLN A 562 3.36 34.17 -16.13
CA GLN A 562 3.11 35.07 -17.27
C GLN A 562 3.93 34.71 -18.50
N SER A 563 5.14 34.15 -18.32
CA SER A 563 6.04 33.73 -19.40
C SER A 563 6.13 32.21 -19.59
N GLY A 564 5.60 31.42 -18.66
CA GLY A 564 5.76 29.95 -18.63
C GLY A 564 7.18 29.47 -18.32
N THR A 565 8.11 30.37 -17.97
CA THR A 565 9.52 30.04 -17.81
C THR A 565 9.83 29.48 -16.42
N VAL A 566 10.45 28.30 -16.38
CA VAL A 566 11.00 27.67 -15.17
C VAL A 566 12.46 28.08 -14.98
N ALA A 567 12.80 28.54 -13.78
CA ALA A 567 14.16 28.83 -13.32
C ALA A 567 14.51 27.98 -12.10
N VAL A 568 15.75 27.51 -12.02
CA VAL A 568 16.31 26.84 -10.83
C VAL A 568 17.15 27.87 -10.07
N LEU A 569 16.80 28.16 -8.83
CA LEU A 569 17.50 29.16 -8.03
C LEU A 569 18.93 28.69 -7.72
N GLN A 570 19.88 29.60 -7.84
CA GLN A 570 21.29 29.40 -7.47
C GLN A 570 21.52 29.89 -6.04
N GLY A 571 22.71 29.66 -5.47
CA GLY A 571 23.08 30.23 -4.17
C GLY A 571 22.79 29.38 -2.93
N VAL A 572 22.02 28.29 -3.05
CA VAL A 572 21.94 27.26 -1.99
C VAL A 572 23.33 26.69 -1.74
N LEU A 573 23.72 26.56 -0.47
CA LEU A 573 25.05 26.07 -0.07
C LEU A 573 25.30 24.64 -0.59
N PRO A 574 26.54 24.29 -1.00
CA PRO A 574 26.82 23.00 -1.64
C PRO A 574 26.46 21.78 -0.79
N ASP A 575 26.66 21.87 0.53
CA ASP A 575 26.46 20.83 1.56
C ASP A 575 25.00 20.73 2.06
N ILE A 576 24.11 21.57 1.53
CA ILE A 576 22.71 21.71 1.97
C ILE A 576 21.73 21.13 0.95
N SER A 577 20.80 20.30 1.44
CA SER A 577 19.62 19.83 0.73
C SER A 577 18.39 20.65 1.14
N PRO A 578 17.85 21.52 0.26
CA PRO A 578 16.71 22.39 0.58
C PRO A 578 15.36 21.66 0.50
N GLY A 579 14.44 21.99 1.40
CA GLY A 579 13.07 21.47 1.44
C GLY A 579 12.11 22.34 2.26
N GLN A 580 10.82 21.96 2.30
CA GLN A 580 9.76 22.69 3.00
C GLN A 580 9.72 24.21 2.65
N ALA A 581 9.99 24.55 1.39
CA ALA A 581 10.19 25.93 0.96
C ALA A 581 8.88 26.71 0.78
N LEU A 582 8.89 27.98 1.16
CA LEU A 582 7.75 28.91 1.08
C LEU A 582 8.21 30.34 0.74
N TRP A 583 7.32 31.17 0.19
CA TRP A 583 7.65 32.57 -0.13
C TRP A 583 7.84 33.43 1.12
N ALA A 584 8.89 34.25 1.12
CA ALA A 584 8.99 35.36 2.05
C ALA A 584 8.00 36.50 1.65
N PRO A 585 7.56 37.35 2.61
CA PRO A 585 6.74 38.53 2.32
C PRO A 585 7.31 39.39 1.18
N GLY A 586 6.45 39.88 0.29
CA GLY A 586 6.87 40.66 -0.90
C GLY A 586 7.42 39.81 -2.06
N SER A 587 7.57 38.50 -1.91
CA SER A 587 7.86 37.53 -3.00
C SER A 587 9.15 37.78 -3.82
N GLN A 588 10.17 38.36 -3.18
CA GLN A 588 11.54 38.52 -3.72
C GLN A 588 12.57 37.55 -3.12
N SER A 589 12.17 36.76 -2.13
CA SER A 589 12.99 35.69 -1.54
C SER A 589 12.11 34.53 -1.06
N VAL A 590 12.74 33.40 -0.80
CA VAL A 590 12.12 32.18 -0.29
C VAL A 590 12.75 31.79 1.05
N LEU A 591 11.93 31.25 1.94
CA LEU A 591 12.33 30.67 3.22
C LEU A 591 12.29 29.15 3.08
N PHE A 592 13.30 28.43 3.54
CA PHE A 592 13.37 26.96 3.42
C PHE A 592 14.13 26.31 4.58
N VAL A 593 13.90 25.01 4.79
CA VAL A 593 14.71 24.18 5.67
C VAL A 593 15.82 23.54 4.85
N GLY A 594 17.07 23.70 5.28
CA GLY A 594 18.22 23.05 4.66
C GLY A 594 18.79 21.97 5.57
N TRP A 595 18.82 20.72 5.10
CA TRP A 595 19.47 19.61 5.80
C TRP A 595 20.92 19.45 5.33
N CYS A 596 21.85 19.27 6.26
CA CYS A 596 23.26 18.99 5.94
C CYS A 596 23.39 17.55 5.44
N HIS A 597 23.88 17.35 4.20
CA HIS A 597 24.11 16.01 3.64
C HIS A 597 25.56 15.52 3.74
N GLU A 598 26.49 16.38 4.16
CA GLU A 598 27.89 16.03 4.44
C GLU A 598 28.09 15.62 5.91
N PRO A 599 29.01 14.68 6.21
CA PRO A 599 29.86 13.92 5.29
C PRO A 599 29.19 12.65 4.70
N PHE A 600 27.96 12.34 5.13
CA PHE A 600 27.04 11.43 4.44
C PHE A 600 25.61 11.64 4.94
N ARG A 601 24.61 11.24 4.14
CA ARG A 601 23.18 11.39 4.46
C ARG A 601 22.72 10.42 5.55
N LEU A 602 22.12 10.95 6.61
CA LEU A 602 21.35 10.20 7.61
C LEU A 602 19.86 10.28 7.29
N GLY A 603 19.17 9.15 7.28
CA GLY A 603 17.77 9.04 6.85
C GLY A 603 16.84 9.96 7.63
N LEU A 604 16.01 10.75 6.92
CA LEU A 604 15.18 11.80 7.55
C LEU A 604 13.84 11.27 8.08
N LYS A 605 13.32 10.16 7.53
CA LYS A 605 11.98 9.68 7.86
C LYS A 605 11.91 9.28 9.34
N PHE A 606 11.01 9.91 10.08
CA PHE A 606 10.82 9.73 11.52
C PHE A 606 12.01 10.14 12.41
N CYS A 607 12.88 11.05 11.94
CA CYS A 607 14.08 11.50 12.65
C CYS A 607 14.08 13.03 12.84
N SER A 608 13.60 13.50 13.99
CA SER A 608 13.58 14.93 14.36
C SER A 608 14.91 15.45 14.94
N ASN A 609 15.98 14.64 14.87
CA ASN A 609 17.31 14.91 15.41
C ASN A 609 18.38 15.19 14.33
N ARG A 610 17.96 15.51 13.10
CA ARG A 610 18.84 15.66 11.93
C ARG A 610 19.38 17.10 11.84
N ARG A 611 20.65 17.28 11.45
CA ARG A 611 21.26 18.62 11.36
C ARG A 611 20.60 19.43 10.24
N SER A 612 19.86 20.46 10.61
CA SER A 612 19.18 21.34 9.66
C SER A 612 18.97 22.75 10.22
N ALA A 613 18.96 23.73 9.32
CA ALA A 613 18.75 25.13 9.67
C ALA A 613 17.66 25.75 8.79
N LEU A 614 17.09 26.85 9.29
CA LEU A 614 16.24 27.75 8.50
C LEU A 614 17.13 28.68 7.67
N PHE A 615 16.85 28.79 6.38
CA PHE A 615 17.56 29.67 5.46
C PHE A 615 16.59 30.62 4.75
N LYS A 616 17.13 31.74 4.29
CA LYS A 616 16.49 32.66 3.33
C LYS A 616 17.37 32.78 2.09
N LEU A 617 16.79 32.60 0.91
CA LEU A 617 17.45 32.75 -0.38
C LEU A 617 16.68 33.79 -1.20
N ASP A 618 17.35 34.82 -1.69
CA ASP A 618 16.75 35.75 -2.67
C ASP A 618 16.80 35.20 -4.11
N LEU A 619 16.14 35.90 -5.02
CA LEU A 619 16.05 35.48 -6.43
C LEU A 619 17.32 35.80 -7.24
N ASP A 620 18.25 36.57 -6.67
CA ASP A 620 19.54 36.93 -7.29
C ASP A 620 20.65 35.95 -6.92
N GLY A 621 20.49 35.19 -5.83
CA GLY A 621 21.36 34.07 -5.43
C GLY A 621 22.09 34.25 -4.10
N TYR A 622 21.72 35.23 -3.28
CA TYR A 622 22.27 35.37 -1.93
C TYR A 622 21.45 34.55 -0.91
N CYS A 623 22.15 33.64 -0.21
CA CYS A 623 21.57 32.76 0.80
C CYS A 623 22.12 33.07 2.19
N GLU A 624 21.24 33.29 3.16
CA GLU A 624 21.58 33.55 4.56
C GLU A 624 20.94 32.51 5.50
N CYS A 625 21.64 32.17 6.59
CA CYS A 625 21.16 31.28 7.63
C CYS A 625 20.46 32.09 8.73
N LEU A 626 19.23 31.71 9.08
CA LEU A 626 18.36 32.42 10.03
C LEU A 626 18.25 31.73 11.40
N SER A 627 18.71 30.48 11.52
CA SER A 627 18.80 29.74 12.79
C SER A 627 20.25 29.33 13.08
N GLY A 628 20.48 28.68 14.23
CA GLY A 628 21.75 27.97 14.47
C GLY A 628 21.93 26.80 13.50
N TYR A 629 23.19 26.52 13.11
CA TYR A 629 23.59 25.47 12.17
C TYR A 629 23.86 24.11 12.85
N ASP A 630 23.97 24.11 14.19
CA ASP A 630 24.18 22.94 15.04
C ASP A 630 22.88 22.50 15.74
N LEU A 631 21.75 22.69 15.05
CA LEU A 631 20.40 22.40 15.53
C LEU A 631 19.68 21.47 14.54
N SER A 632 18.54 20.94 14.99
CA SER A 632 17.53 20.37 14.11
C SER A 632 16.38 21.36 13.98
N VAL A 633 16.02 21.72 12.75
CA VAL A 633 14.95 22.67 12.41
C VAL A 633 13.99 22.06 11.39
N SER A 634 12.69 22.24 11.59
CA SER A 634 11.66 21.78 10.64
C SER A 634 10.34 22.56 10.74
N CYS A 635 9.42 22.29 9.81
CA CYS A 635 8.04 22.77 9.82
C CYS A 635 7.88 24.30 9.91
N PRO A 636 8.52 25.10 9.04
CA PRO A 636 8.33 26.55 9.03
C PRO A 636 6.90 26.91 8.60
N ARG A 637 6.24 27.83 9.31
CA ARG A 637 4.87 28.31 9.02
C ARG A 637 4.79 29.82 9.17
N LEU A 638 4.46 30.52 8.09
CA LEU A 638 4.30 31.97 8.06
C LEU A 638 2.94 32.38 8.67
N SER A 639 2.91 33.48 9.43
CA SER A 639 1.68 34.06 9.96
C SER A 639 0.83 34.68 8.84
N PRO A 640 -0.53 34.68 8.97
CA PRO A 640 -1.41 35.32 8.00
C PRO A 640 -1.15 36.82 7.72
N ASP A 641 -0.51 37.53 8.65
CA ASP A 641 -0.09 38.94 8.49
C ASP A 641 1.33 39.12 7.89
N GLY A 642 2.02 38.02 7.57
CA GLY A 642 3.40 38.02 7.04
C GLY A 642 4.47 38.54 8.01
N SER A 643 4.13 38.86 9.27
CA SER A 643 5.07 39.44 10.24
C SER A 643 6.02 38.43 10.88
N THR A 644 5.58 37.18 10.99
CA THR A 644 6.15 36.19 11.91
C THR A 644 6.29 34.84 11.22
N LEU A 645 7.44 34.21 11.37
CA LEU A 645 7.61 32.79 11.04
C LEU A 645 7.72 31.99 12.35
N ILE A 646 6.97 30.91 12.48
CA ILE A 646 7.23 29.88 13.50
C ILE A 646 7.89 28.66 12.88
N TYR A 647 8.66 27.91 13.66
CA TYR A 647 9.26 26.64 13.25
C TYR A 647 9.52 25.75 14.46
N LEU A 648 9.68 24.44 14.25
CA LEU A 648 10.07 23.48 15.28
C LEU A 648 11.59 23.37 15.36
N GLN A 649 12.13 23.28 16.57
CA GLN A 649 13.56 23.23 16.83
C GLN A 649 13.91 22.23 17.94
N GLY A 650 14.89 21.36 17.67
CA GLY A 650 15.46 20.38 18.60
C GLY A 650 16.99 20.30 18.51
N GLN A 651 17.58 19.38 19.28
CA GLN A 651 19.01 19.06 19.27
C GLN A 651 19.37 18.10 18.13
N VAL A 652 20.63 18.17 17.66
CA VAL A 652 21.18 17.23 16.66
C VAL A 652 21.68 15.97 17.35
N PHE A 653 21.44 14.82 16.71
CA PHE A 653 21.67 13.48 17.26
C PHE A 653 20.88 13.26 18.57
N GLY A 654 21.15 12.16 19.29
CA GLY A 654 20.32 11.79 20.43
C GLY A 654 18.92 11.31 19.99
N PRO A 655 17.89 11.40 20.85
CA PRO A 655 16.59 10.77 20.63
C PRO A 655 15.93 11.15 19.29
N HIS A 656 15.60 10.14 18.49
CA HIS A 656 15.08 10.28 17.12
C HIS A 656 13.72 10.97 17.03
N ASN A 657 12.92 10.95 18.10
CA ASN A 657 11.73 11.78 18.23
C ASN A 657 11.66 12.45 19.61
N GLN A 658 12.64 13.30 19.90
CA GLN A 658 12.68 14.15 21.08
C GLN A 658 11.50 15.15 21.12
N CYS A 659 11.18 15.67 22.32
CA CYS A 659 10.33 16.84 22.46
C CYS A 659 11.00 18.05 21.79
N LEU A 660 10.28 18.69 20.86
CA LEU A 660 10.75 19.88 20.14
C LEU A 660 10.23 21.15 20.81
N SER A 661 11.03 22.22 20.73
CA SER A 661 10.60 23.58 21.05
C SER A 661 9.92 24.22 19.82
N LEU A 662 8.90 25.05 20.06
CA LEU A 662 8.30 25.91 19.04
C LEU A 662 8.97 27.28 19.09
N GLN A 663 9.71 27.63 18.05
CA GLN A 663 10.40 28.90 17.91
C GLN A 663 9.59 29.90 17.09
N MET A 664 9.85 31.18 17.30
CA MET A 664 9.19 32.30 16.64
C MET A 664 10.21 33.36 16.24
N LEU A 665 10.31 33.62 14.93
CA LEU A 665 11.14 34.65 14.31
C LEU A 665 10.25 35.81 13.84
N ASP A 666 10.52 37.02 14.34
CA ASP A 666 9.96 38.26 13.80
C ASP A 666 10.73 38.69 12.55
N LEU A 667 10.04 38.75 11.41
CA LEU A 667 10.66 38.95 10.09
C LEU A 667 11.02 40.43 9.80
N LYS A 668 10.68 41.37 10.69
CA LYS A 668 11.02 42.80 10.55
C LYS A 668 12.28 43.17 11.33
N SER A 669 12.52 42.51 12.45
CA SER A 669 13.67 42.72 13.34
C SER A 669 14.73 41.62 13.25
N GLY A 670 14.43 40.49 12.60
CA GLY A 670 15.32 39.32 12.54
C GLY A 670 15.46 38.58 13.88
N LYS A 671 14.60 38.87 14.86
CA LYS A 671 14.73 38.35 16.23
C LYS A 671 13.93 37.07 16.45
N THR A 672 14.64 36.01 16.83
CA THR A 672 14.05 34.75 17.29
C THR A 672 13.74 34.76 18.79
N SER A 673 12.69 34.05 19.20
CA SER A 673 12.37 33.72 20.59
C SER A 673 11.53 32.45 20.70
N THR A 674 11.73 31.67 21.78
CA THR A 674 10.92 30.47 22.07
C THR A 674 9.47 30.85 22.38
N LEU A 675 8.50 30.25 21.70
CA LEU A 675 7.05 30.39 21.96
C LEU A 675 6.55 29.29 22.91
N LEU A 676 6.99 28.05 22.73
CA LEU A 676 6.84 26.93 23.66
C LEU A 676 8.18 26.19 23.75
N ASP A 677 8.68 25.98 24.97
CA ASP A 677 9.96 25.31 25.19
C ASP A 677 9.81 23.79 25.33
N VAL A 678 10.95 23.08 25.42
CA VAL A 678 10.99 21.64 25.68
C VAL A 678 10.36 21.32 27.05
N VAL A 679 9.36 20.44 27.06
CA VAL A 679 8.67 20.03 28.28
C VAL A 679 9.33 18.77 28.85
N ASN A 680 10.17 18.96 29.88
CA ASN A 680 10.89 17.87 30.53
C ASN A 680 9.96 16.92 31.30
N ARG A 681 9.07 17.48 32.13
CA ARG A 681 8.06 16.75 32.92
C ARG A 681 6.73 17.53 32.91
N PRO A 682 5.68 17.07 32.21
CA PRO A 682 4.37 17.72 32.25
C PRO A 682 3.63 17.46 33.57
N GLN A 683 2.80 18.41 34.01
CA GLN A 683 1.84 18.14 35.08
C GLN A 683 0.58 17.45 34.54
N ALA A 684 -0.24 16.89 35.44
CA ALA A 684 -1.45 16.18 35.07
C ALA A 684 -2.42 17.05 34.26
N GLY A 685 -2.69 16.66 33.02
CA GLY A 685 -3.59 17.36 32.09
C GLY A 685 -2.92 18.41 31.18
N GLU A 686 -1.68 18.83 31.48
CA GLU A 686 -0.96 19.83 30.68
C GLU A 686 -0.45 19.29 29.33
N CYS A 687 0.08 20.19 28.50
CA CYS A 687 0.76 19.82 27.26
C CYS A 687 2.11 19.14 27.57
N ALA A 688 2.35 17.96 27.00
CA ALA A 688 3.59 17.22 27.21
C ALA A 688 4.76 17.66 26.32
N GLY A 689 4.60 18.72 25.53
CA GLY A 689 5.55 19.19 24.52
C GLY A 689 5.10 18.89 23.08
N VAL A 690 5.97 19.19 22.10
CA VAL A 690 5.67 18.98 20.67
C VAL A 690 6.46 17.78 20.13
N TYR A 691 5.75 16.75 19.67
CA TYR A 691 6.35 15.50 19.15
C TYR A 691 5.97 15.20 17.69
N GLU A 692 5.33 16.15 17.01
CA GLU A 692 4.70 15.99 15.72
C GLU A 692 4.90 17.23 14.82
N ALA A 693 4.77 17.05 13.50
CA ALA A 693 4.84 18.13 12.53
C ALA A 693 3.62 19.07 12.63
N LEU A 694 3.85 20.38 12.49
CA LEU A 694 2.77 21.38 12.44
C LEU A 694 1.96 21.24 11.14
N PRO A 695 0.62 21.30 11.16
CA PRO A 695 -0.21 21.40 9.95
C PRO A 695 0.22 22.56 9.04
N ALA A 696 -0.03 22.44 7.73
CA ALA A 696 0.34 23.47 6.75
C ALA A 696 -0.32 24.84 7.04
N CYS A 697 -1.55 24.84 7.57
CA CYS A 697 -2.22 26.01 8.11
C CYS A 697 -2.57 25.77 9.58
N CYS A 698 -1.87 26.47 10.47
CA CYS A 698 -1.89 26.26 11.93
C CYS A 698 -2.09 27.56 12.74
N TRP A 699 -2.49 28.65 12.09
CA TRP A 699 -2.60 29.99 12.70
C TRP A 699 -4.06 30.46 12.81
N SER A 700 -4.36 31.22 13.85
CA SER A 700 -5.57 32.05 13.93
C SER A 700 -5.55 33.19 12.91
N ALA A 701 -6.73 33.70 12.52
CA ALA A 701 -6.88 34.76 11.53
C ALA A 701 -6.17 36.06 11.91
N ASP A 702 -6.09 36.33 13.23
CA ASP A 702 -5.46 37.51 13.82
C ASP A 702 -3.93 37.41 13.97
N SER A 703 -3.30 36.29 13.57
CA SER A 703 -1.87 36.00 13.78
C SER A 703 -1.41 36.03 15.24
N GLN A 704 -2.32 35.91 16.23
CA GLN A 704 -1.97 35.91 17.66
C GLN A 704 -1.91 34.51 18.29
N ARG A 705 -2.42 33.46 17.64
CA ARG A 705 -2.48 32.10 18.21
C ARG A 705 -2.04 31.04 17.21
N VAL A 706 -1.32 30.03 17.72
CA VAL A 706 -0.83 28.88 16.97
C VAL A 706 -1.49 27.62 17.52
N LEU A 707 -1.91 26.71 16.63
CA LEU A 707 -2.67 25.51 16.96
C LEU A 707 -1.93 24.27 16.43
N PHE A 708 -1.89 23.21 17.23
CA PHE A 708 -1.23 21.95 16.88
C PHE A 708 -1.86 20.79 17.65
N SER A 709 -1.78 19.56 17.13
CA SER A 709 -2.00 18.36 17.94
C SER A 709 -0.67 17.78 18.41
N SER A 710 -0.65 17.15 19.59
CA SER A 710 0.53 16.47 20.12
C SER A 710 0.16 15.34 21.07
N ALA A 711 1.15 14.48 21.36
CA ALA A 711 1.11 13.44 22.36
C ALA A 711 0.88 14.00 23.79
N ARG A 712 0.02 13.35 24.58
CA ARG A 712 -0.20 13.63 26.01
C ARG A 712 -0.54 12.31 26.74
N ARG A 713 0.47 11.70 27.37
CA ARG A 713 0.41 10.35 27.95
C ARG A 713 -0.21 9.35 26.96
N ASN A 714 -1.23 8.61 27.36
CA ASN A 714 -1.93 7.64 26.52
C ASN A 714 -2.97 8.27 25.55
N TRP A 715 -2.80 9.54 25.14
CA TRP A 715 -3.78 10.31 24.36
C TRP A 715 -3.08 11.20 23.31
N LYS A 716 -3.82 11.65 22.30
CA LYS A 716 -3.47 12.74 21.39
C LYS A 716 -4.43 13.90 21.61
N ASP A 717 -3.91 15.10 21.85
CA ASP A 717 -4.70 16.28 22.22
C ASP A 717 -4.42 17.47 21.27
N LEU A 718 -5.43 18.32 21.10
CA LEU A 718 -5.38 19.58 20.36
C LEU A 718 -5.02 20.72 21.32
N PHE A 719 -3.92 21.40 21.05
CA PHE A 719 -3.45 22.56 21.81
C PHE A 719 -3.54 23.85 21.00
N VAL A 720 -3.72 24.95 21.72
CA VAL A 720 -3.47 26.31 21.23
C VAL A 720 -2.45 27.00 22.14
N VAL A 721 -1.52 27.74 21.56
CA VAL A 721 -0.60 28.62 22.28
C VAL A 721 -0.80 30.08 21.83
N ASP A 722 -0.92 30.98 22.80
CA ASP A 722 -1.05 32.42 22.55
C ASP A 722 0.32 33.09 22.43
N ARG A 723 0.52 33.87 21.36
CA ARG A 723 1.80 34.47 20.96
C ARG A 723 2.34 35.49 21.97
N ARG A 724 1.47 36.14 22.77
CA ARG A 724 1.83 37.25 23.67
C ARG A 724 2.12 36.77 25.09
N SER A 725 1.24 35.93 25.61
CA SER A 725 1.33 35.36 26.97
C SER A 725 2.13 34.06 27.03
N LYS A 726 2.38 33.41 25.89
CA LYS A 726 2.96 32.06 25.76
C LYS A 726 2.15 30.96 26.48
N LYS A 727 0.92 31.27 26.91
CA LYS A 727 0.05 30.29 27.56
C LYS A 727 -0.40 29.23 26.55
N VAL A 728 -0.18 27.97 26.89
CA VAL A 728 -0.75 26.81 26.19
C VAL A 728 -2.07 26.41 26.85
N SER A 729 -3.05 25.97 26.07
CA SER A 729 -4.29 25.35 26.57
C SER A 729 -4.79 24.27 25.62
N SER A 730 -5.36 23.20 26.18
CA SER A 730 -6.09 22.16 25.43
C SER A 730 -7.40 22.72 24.85
N LEU A 731 -7.86 22.13 23.75
CA LEU A 731 -9.12 22.41 23.07
C LEU A 731 -9.99 21.16 22.81
N SER A 732 -9.52 19.95 23.15
CA SER A 732 -10.33 18.73 23.01
C SER A 732 -11.44 18.64 24.07
N ASP A 733 -11.19 19.18 25.25
CA ASP A 733 -12.05 19.10 26.42
C ASP A 733 -12.71 20.45 26.72
N SER A 734 -14.05 20.53 26.56
CA SER A 734 -14.83 21.60 27.16
C SER A 734 -14.94 21.39 28.67
N LEU A 735 -14.82 22.47 29.45
CA LEU A 735 -14.84 22.52 30.92
C LEU A 735 -16.20 22.09 31.51
N SER A 736 -16.51 20.79 31.50
CA SER A 736 -17.80 20.22 31.90
C SER A 736 -17.68 18.73 32.26
N ASP A 737 -18.45 18.25 33.24
CA ASP A 737 -18.45 16.87 33.77
C ASP A 737 -19.05 15.79 32.83
N VAL A 738 -18.83 15.93 31.51
CA VAL A 738 -19.27 14.98 30.49
C VAL A 738 -18.10 14.04 30.16
N PRO A 739 -18.29 12.70 30.16
CA PRO A 739 -17.22 11.77 29.82
C PRO A 739 -16.68 11.99 28.40
N ARG A 740 -15.36 11.80 28.22
CA ARG A 740 -14.67 11.97 26.93
C ARG A 740 -15.33 11.11 25.84
N VAL A 741 -15.97 11.77 24.88
CA VAL A 741 -16.63 11.10 23.73
C VAL A 741 -15.62 10.49 22.76
N TYR A 742 -14.43 11.09 22.65
CA TYR A 742 -13.34 10.62 21.79
C TYR A 742 -12.04 10.48 22.58
N GLY A 743 -11.30 9.41 22.30
CA GLY A 743 -10.03 9.08 22.94
C GLY A 743 -8.82 9.82 22.39
N SER A 744 -8.91 10.43 21.20
CA SER A 744 -7.81 11.24 20.63
C SER A 744 -8.26 12.21 19.54
N TRP A 745 -7.49 13.29 19.39
CA TRP A 745 -7.78 14.44 18.54
C TRP A 745 -6.53 14.86 17.73
N LYS A 746 -6.64 14.87 16.41
CA LYS A 746 -5.60 15.31 15.45
C LYS A 746 -6.06 16.59 14.76
N LEU A 747 -5.20 17.62 14.72
CA LEU A 747 -5.47 18.82 13.92
C LEU A 747 -5.12 18.55 12.45
N LEU A 748 -6.07 18.77 11.54
CA LEU A 748 -5.83 18.62 10.10
C LEU A 748 -5.45 19.97 9.48
N THR A 749 -6.24 21.02 9.75
CA THR A 749 -5.96 22.37 9.23
C THR A 749 -6.78 23.44 9.97
N VAL A 750 -6.29 24.69 9.94
CA VAL A 750 -6.95 25.89 10.46
C VAL A 750 -7.05 26.95 9.36
N GLN A 751 -8.25 27.51 9.16
CA GLN A 751 -8.49 28.47 8.09
C GLN A 751 -9.47 29.59 8.52
N ARG A 752 -8.98 30.84 8.67
CA ARG A 752 -9.74 31.99 9.25
C ARG A 752 -10.53 31.53 10.49
N ASP A 753 -9.82 31.10 11.52
CA ASP A 753 -10.33 30.57 12.79
C ASP A 753 -11.15 29.27 12.72
N LEU A 754 -11.65 28.82 11.55
CA LEU A 754 -12.25 27.48 11.42
C LEU A 754 -11.17 26.40 11.56
N MET A 755 -11.35 25.47 12.47
CA MET A 755 -10.54 24.26 12.62
C MET A 755 -11.26 23.06 11.97
N VAL A 756 -10.49 22.16 11.35
CA VAL A 756 -10.93 20.78 11.08
C VAL A 756 -10.04 19.82 11.86
N VAL A 757 -10.68 18.86 12.53
CA VAL A 757 -10.02 17.83 13.34
C VAL A 757 -10.51 16.44 12.95
N CYS A 758 -9.60 15.47 13.06
CA CYS A 758 -9.96 14.07 13.10
C CYS A 758 -10.02 13.64 14.58
N CYS A 759 -11.10 12.96 14.95
CA CYS A 759 -11.32 12.38 16.28
C CYS A 759 -11.46 10.86 16.15
N SER A 760 -10.91 10.09 17.08
CA SER A 760 -11.16 8.64 17.13
C SER A 760 -11.03 8.09 18.56
N SER A 761 -11.37 6.82 18.74
CA SER A 761 -11.23 6.03 19.97
C SER A 761 -10.88 4.59 19.59
N PRO A 762 -10.38 3.72 20.49
CA PRO A 762 -10.09 2.33 20.18
C PRO A 762 -11.32 1.53 19.69
N ASN A 763 -12.53 2.01 20.00
CA ASN A 763 -13.82 1.46 19.57
C ASN A 763 -14.57 2.30 18.50
N THR A 764 -14.01 3.44 18.08
CA THR A 764 -14.67 4.39 17.15
C THR A 764 -13.67 4.85 16.07
N PRO A 765 -13.86 4.45 14.80
CA PRO A 765 -13.00 4.86 13.68
C PRO A 765 -12.88 6.38 13.47
N PRO A 766 -11.87 6.83 12.70
CA PRO A 766 -11.67 8.23 12.33
C PRO A 766 -12.94 8.96 11.92
N THR A 767 -13.23 10.03 12.66
CA THR A 767 -14.47 10.80 12.62
C THR A 767 -14.13 12.29 12.49
N LEU A 768 -14.59 12.94 11.43
CA LEU A 768 -14.24 14.33 11.15
C LEU A 768 -15.16 15.31 11.87
N ARG A 769 -14.59 16.31 12.54
CA ARG A 769 -15.32 17.39 13.23
C ARG A 769 -14.78 18.76 12.86
N VAL A 770 -15.63 19.77 12.99
CA VAL A 770 -15.33 21.18 12.73
C VAL A 770 -15.80 22.06 13.88
N GLY A 771 -15.06 23.12 14.13
CA GLY A 771 -15.39 24.15 15.12
C GLY A 771 -14.60 25.41 14.83
N PHE A 772 -15.16 26.58 15.14
CA PHE A 772 -14.38 27.82 15.12
C PHE A 772 -13.58 27.92 16.42
N LEU A 773 -12.34 28.40 16.31
CA LEU A 773 -11.48 28.76 17.42
C LEU A 773 -12.13 29.93 18.19
N PRO A 774 -12.58 29.71 19.44
CA PRO A 774 -13.33 30.72 20.17
C PRO A 774 -12.39 31.78 20.76
N SER A 775 -12.87 32.64 21.65
CA SER A 775 -12.03 33.60 22.40
C SER A 775 -11.12 32.85 23.38
N ALA A 776 -10.10 33.53 23.91
CA ALA A 776 -9.18 32.92 24.87
C ALA A 776 -9.91 32.56 26.18
N GLY A 777 -9.96 31.28 26.53
CA GLY A 777 -10.66 30.75 27.71
C GLY A 777 -12.09 30.26 27.47
N GLU A 778 -12.62 30.40 26.25
CA GLU A 778 -13.93 29.84 25.85
C GLU A 778 -13.79 28.41 25.31
N ALA A 779 -14.86 27.61 25.44
CA ALA A 779 -14.92 26.25 24.92
C ALA A 779 -15.29 26.20 23.42
N VAL A 780 -14.77 25.20 22.69
CA VAL A 780 -15.06 25.02 21.26
C VAL A 780 -16.41 24.32 21.05
N THR A 781 -17.30 24.92 20.25
CA THR A 781 -18.56 24.27 19.82
C THR A 781 -18.30 23.35 18.62
N TRP A 782 -18.00 22.07 18.90
CA TRP A 782 -17.68 21.06 17.89
C TRP A 782 -18.91 20.44 17.19
N ARG A 783 -19.03 20.61 15.87
CA ARG A 783 -19.97 19.86 15.02
C ARG A 783 -19.26 18.70 14.33
N THR A 784 -19.88 17.53 14.30
CA THR A 784 -19.41 16.39 13.48
C THR A 784 -19.80 16.60 12.02
N LEU A 785 -18.87 16.39 11.08
CA LEU A 785 -19.16 16.39 9.64
C LEU A 785 -19.76 15.03 9.25
N GLN A 786 -18.99 13.97 9.47
CA GLN A 786 -19.29 12.60 9.13
C GLN A 786 -19.44 11.81 10.43
N GLN A 787 -20.59 11.19 10.67
CA GLN A 787 -20.72 10.24 11.78
C GLN A 787 -19.85 8.98 11.52
N PRO A 788 -19.29 8.33 12.55
CA PRO A 788 -18.58 7.08 12.38
C PRO A 788 -19.49 6.04 11.70
N VAL A 789 -19.00 5.45 10.61
CA VAL A 789 -19.76 4.50 9.77
C VAL A 789 -20.12 3.22 10.55
N LEU A 790 -19.30 2.88 11.55
CA LEU A 790 -19.49 1.82 12.53
C LEU A 790 -18.94 2.29 13.87
N THR A 791 -19.59 1.93 14.97
CA THR A 791 -18.95 1.83 16.28
C THR A 791 -18.80 0.35 16.63
N PHE A 792 -17.74 0.01 17.38
CA PHE A 792 -17.43 -1.37 17.73
C PHE A 792 -17.74 -1.63 19.20
N ASP A 793 -18.28 -2.80 19.51
CA ASP A 793 -18.57 -3.23 20.87
C ASP A 793 -17.31 -3.76 21.57
N PHE A 794 -16.38 -2.83 21.80
CA PHE A 794 -15.16 -3.05 22.56
C PHE A 794 -15.14 -2.16 23.80
N HIS A 795 -14.79 -2.76 24.93
CA HIS A 795 -14.42 -2.04 26.14
C HIS A 795 -12.93 -1.66 26.05
N TRP A 796 -12.58 -0.45 26.50
CA TRP A 796 -11.19 -0.03 26.61
C TRP A 796 -10.95 0.78 27.89
N THR A 797 -9.74 0.64 28.44
CA THR A 797 -9.29 1.32 29.66
C THR A 797 -7.87 1.84 29.50
N ILE A 798 -7.53 2.86 30.28
CA ILE A 798 -6.16 3.34 30.44
C ILE A 798 -5.60 2.74 31.73
N LEU A 799 -4.38 2.23 31.65
CA LEU A 799 -3.57 1.86 32.80
C LEU A 799 -2.43 2.87 32.91
N ASP A 800 -2.42 3.70 33.95
CA ASP A 800 -1.25 4.50 34.33
C ASP A 800 -0.45 3.71 35.37
N ILE A 801 0.87 3.57 35.17
CA ILE A 801 1.70 2.56 35.83
C ILE A 801 2.95 3.22 36.43
N SER A 802 3.07 3.19 37.75
CA SER A 802 4.33 3.49 38.45
C SER A 802 5.21 2.23 38.52
N PRO A 803 6.51 2.30 38.17
CA PRO A 803 7.46 1.24 38.51
C PRO A 803 7.66 1.18 40.04
N PRO A 804 7.88 -0.01 40.62
CA PRO A 804 8.31 -0.14 42.02
C PRO A 804 9.78 0.33 42.19
N PRO A 805 10.27 0.56 43.43
CA PRO A 805 11.61 1.10 43.68
C PRO A 805 12.77 0.29 43.07
N GLU A 806 12.61 -1.02 42.90
CA GLU A 806 13.61 -1.90 42.28
C GLU A 806 13.67 -1.79 40.74
N GLU A 807 12.70 -1.08 40.14
CA GLU A 807 12.57 -0.82 38.70
C GLU A 807 12.62 0.70 38.39
N GLU A 808 12.84 1.56 39.39
CA GLU A 808 13.00 3.00 39.22
C GLU A 808 14.30 3.34 38.45
N ASN A 809 14.31 4.46 37.72
CA ASN A 809 15.49 4.96 37.02
C ASN A 809 16.29 5.88 37.96
N THR A 810 17.59 5.63 38.10
CA THR A 810 18.46 6.36 39.05
C THR A 810 18.63 7.84 38.74
N ASP A 811 18.59 8.18 37.45
CA ASP A 811 18.90 9.50 36.93
C ASP A 811 17.61 10.29 36.69
N TYR A 812 16.50 9.57 36.49
CA TYR A 812 15.16 10.08 36.25
C TYR A 812 14.14 9.40 37.18
N SER A 813 14.23 9.72 38.47
CA SER A 813 13.29 9.23 39.50
C SER A 813 11.85 9.69 39.27
N ALA A 814 10.89 8.99 39.88
CA ALA A 814 9.45 9.24 39.85
C ALA A 814 8.83 9.38 38.44
N LEU A 815 9.39 8.71 37.44
CA LEU A 815 8.76 8.56 36.12
C LEU A 815 7.76 7.40 36.13
N ASP A 816 6.53 7.71 35.75
CA ASP A 816 5.51 6.73 35.41
C ASP A 816 5.41 6.51 33.89
N PHE A 817 4.60 5.53 33.49
CA PHE A 817 4.33 5.19 32.10
C PHE A 817 2.89 4.68 31.95
N GLY A 818 2.49 4.15 30.80
CA GLY A 818 1.10 3.71 30.63
C GLY A 818 0.82 2.65 29.57
N ALA A 819 -0.45 2.26 29.48
CA ALA A 819 -0.95 1.38 28.44
C ALA A 819 -2.44 1.64 28.17
N VAL A 820 -2.89 1.25 26.97
CA VAL A 820 -4.31 1.14 26.60
C VAL A 820 -4.66 -0.35 26.54
N LEU A 821 -5.58 -0.81 27.37
CA LEU A 821 -6.16 -2.16 27.27
C LEU A 821 -7.45 -2.07 26.46
N VAL A 822 -7.60 -2.92 25.45
CA VAL A 822 -8.80 -3.02 24.59
C VAL A 822 -9.26 -4.46 24.57
N LYS A 823 -10.55 -4.72 24.77
CA LYS A 823 -11.11 -6.08 24.81
C LYS A 823 -12.55 -6.15 24.28
N PRO A 824 -13.04 -7.33 23.86
CA PRO A 824 -14.46 -7.54 23.56
C PRO A 824 -15.32 -7.19 24.79
N THR A 825 -16.47 -6.52 24.59
CA THR A 825 -17.46 -6.35 25.66
C THR A 825 -18.05 -7.69 26.11
N HIS A 826 -18.22 -8.62 25.16
CA HIS A 826 -18.69 -9.98 25.39
C HIS A 826 -17.65 -10.99 24.88
N PRO A 827 -17.19 -11.95 25.72
CA PRO A 827 -16.31 -13.02 25.26
C PRO A 827 -17.01 -13.90 24.22
N VAL A 828 -16.31 -14.21 23.12
CA VAL A 828 -16.93 -14.89 21.96
C VAL A 828 -17.14 -16.40 22.21
N HIS A 829 -16.22 -17.03 22.95
CA HIS A 829 -16.21 -18.49 23.18
C HIS A 829 -15.79 -18.92 24.60
N ASP A 830 -14.76 -18.30 25.19
CA ASP A 830 -14.22 -18.65 26.50
C ASP A 830 -14.69 -17.71 27.63
N ALA A 831 -14.61 -18.18 28.88
CA ALA A 831 -14.79 -17.32 30.06
C ALA A 831 -13.56 -16.43 30.37
N SER A 832 -12.40 -16.73 29.78
CA SER A 832 -11.17 -15.93 29.85
C SER A 832 -10.70 -15.53 28.44
N LEU A 833 -10.13 -14.34 28.32
CA LEU A 833 -9.69 -13.76 27.05
C LEU A 833 -8.17 -13.95 26.86
N PRO A 834 -7.71 -14.56 25.75
CA PRO A 834 -6.29 -14.60 25.42
C PRO A 834 -5.76 -13.18 25.19
N LEU A 835 -4.58 -12.86 25.73
CA LEU A 835 -4.03 -11.50 25.75
C LEU A 835 -2.85 -11.35 24.77
N VAL A 836 -2.99 -10.40 23.85
CA VAL A 836 -1.98 -9.98 22.89
C VAL A 836 -1.35 -8.67 23.35
N VAL A 837 -0.08 -8.71 23.70
CA VAL A 837 0.70 -7.54 24.12
C VAL A 837 1.29 -6.91 22.87
N PHE A 838 0.79 -5.73 22.50
CA PHE A 838 1.19 -5.00 21.31
C PHE A 838 2.16 -3.88 21.74
N ILE A 839 3.30 -3.76 21.07
CA ILE A 839 4.44 -2.94 21.54
C ILE A 839 4.96 -2.02 20.42
N HIS A 840 5.18 -0.74 20.71
CA HIS A 840 5.63 0.23 19.69
C HIS A 840 7.12 0.22 19.40
N GLY A 841 7.42 0.48 18.13
CA GLY A 841 8.74 0.86 17.65
C GLY A 841 9.09 2.31 18.00
N GLY A 842 10.11 2.85 17.33
CA GLY A 842 10.68 4.16 17.61
C GLY A 842 12.13 4.05 18.09
N PRO A 843 12.42 3.87 19.40
CA PRO A 843 11.49 3.63 20.50
C PRO A 843 10.59 4.82 20.88
N HIS A 844 10.96 6.04 20.49
CA HIS A 844 10.25 7.26 20.85
C HIS A 844 8.98 7.43 19.99
N SER A 845 7.93 6.73 20.39
CA SER A 845 6.58 6.71 19.82
C SER A 845 5.55 6.70 20.96
N GLN A 846 4.26 6.61 20.63
CA GLN A 846 3.19 6.27 21.57
C GLN A 846 2.08 5.49 20.85
N PHE A 847 1.37 4.68 21.62
CA PHE A 847 -0.03 4.34 21.41
C PHE A 847 -0.92 5.37 22.13
N PRO A 848 -1.57 6.30 21.41
CA PRO A 848 -2.69 7.03 21.96
C PRO A 848 -3.94 6.13 22.03
N ALA A 849 -4.93 6.53 22.83
CA ALA A 849 -6.27 5.95 22.88
C ALA A 849 -7.07 6.30 21.62
N GLU A 850 -6.61 5.83 20.46
CA GLU A 850 -7.17 6.15 19.15
C GLU A 850 -7.41 4.88 18.32
N TRP A 851 -8.10 5.01 17.19
CA TRP A 851 -8.44 3.86 16.36
C TRP A 851 -7.19 3.18 15.80
N ASN A 852 -7.11 1.85 15.96
CA ASN A 852 -6.07 1.03 15.34
C ASN A 852 -6.70 -0.22 14.73
N ALA A 853 -6.56 -0.39 13.40
CA ALA A 853 -7.20 -1.49 12.67
C ALA A 853 -6.70 -2.88 13.10
N THR A 854 -5.42 -3.01 13.53
CA THR A 854 -4.89 -4.28 14.05
C THR A 854 -5.48 -4.60 15.42
N THR A 855 -5.53 -3.64 16.33
CA THR A 855 -6.19 -3.79 17.64
C THR A 855 -7.67 -4.15 17.48
N ALA A 856 -8.40 -3.42 16.62
CA ALA A 856 -9.81 -3.65 16.37
C ALA A 856 -10.07 -5.03 15.71
N GLY A 857 -9.22 -5.45 14.78
CA GLY A 857 -9.29 -6.78 14.18
C GLY A 857 -9.07 -7.89 15.21
N LEU A 858 -8.02 -7.79 16.04
CA LEU A 858 -7.74 -8.74 17.11
C LEU A 858 -8.86 -8.79 18.16
N ALA A 859 -9.38 -7.63 18.58
CA ALA A 859 -10.51 -7.54 19.48
C ALA A 859 -11.79 -8.16 18.88
N LYS A 860 -12.06 -7.97 17.58
CA LYS A 860 -13.21 -8.61 16.93
C LYS A 860 -13.10 -10.13 16.86
N LEU A 861 -11.87 -10.65 16.86
CA LEU A 861 -11.54 -12.09 16.86
C LEU A 861 -11.44 -12.69 18.27
N GLY A 862 -11.80 -11.94 19.32
CA GLY A 862 -11.89 -12.43 20.69
C GLY A 862 -10.61 -12.30 21.53
N PHE A 863 -9.55 -11.69 21.01
CA PHE A 863 -8.34 -11.39 21.78
C PHE A 863 -8.52 -10.10 22.60
N ALA A 864 -8.04 -10.09 23.84
CA ALA A 864 -7.71 -8.84 24.50
C ALA A 864 -6.38 -8.30 23.95
N VAL A 865 -6.22 -6.99 23.87
CA VAL A 865 -5.03 -6.33 23.34
C VAL A 865 -4.52 -5.28 24.32
N LEU A 866 -3.28 -5.42 24.79
CA LEU A 866 -2.62 -4.44 25.66
C LEU A 866 -1.58 -3.67 24.84
N MET A 867 -1.86 -2.40 24.56
CA MET A 867 -1.04 -1.47 23.81
C MET A 867 -0.16 -0.67 24.77
N VAL A 868 1.13 -0.98 24.89
CA VAL A 868 2.01 -0.44 25.95
C VAL A 868 2.85 0.76 25.50
N ASN A 869 2.88 1.80 26.34
CA ASN A 869 3.75 2.98 26.29
C ASN A 869 4.76 2.92 27.44
N TYR A 870 5.95 2.37 27.21
CA TYR A 870 7.02 2.23 28.21
C TYR A 870 7.76 3.55 28.48
N ARG A 871 8.55 3.68 29.57
CA ARG A 871 9.39 4.86 29.79
C ARG A 871 10.39 5.02 28.64
N GLY A 872 10.32 6.15 27.96
CA GLY A 872 10.93 6.36 26.63
C GLY A 872 9.92 6.78 25.55
N SER A 873 8.62 6.57 25.80
CA SER A 873 7.51 6.98 24.92
C SER A 873 7.36 8.50 24.82
N THR A 874 6.82 8.98 23.69
CA THR A 874 6.39 10.38 23.56
C THR A 874 5.15 10.66 24.41
N GLY A 875 4.88 11.93 24.72
CA GLY A 875 3.72 12.33 25.54
C GLY A 875 3.93 12.24 27.06
N PHE A 876 5.05 11.70 27.53
CA PHE A 876 5.40 11.64 28.96
C PHE A 876 6.49 12.67 29.37
N GLY A 877 6.90 13.55 28.45
CA GLY A 877 7.95 14.54 28.66
C GLY A 877 9.35 14.07 28.22
N GLN A 878 10.25 15.02 28.01
CA GLN A 878 11.62 14.74 27.54
C GLN A 878 12.44 13.91 28.55
N ASP A 879 12.15 13.99 29.85
CA ASP A 879 12.82 13.14 30.86
C ASP A 879 12.49 11.66 30.66
N SER A 880 11.24 11.33 30.27
CA SER A 880 10.87 9.94 29.94
C SER A 880 11.65 9.43 28.73
N ILE A 881 11.73 10.24 27.67
CA ILE A 881 12.52 9.96 26.46
C ILE A 881 14.01 9.72 26.80
N LEU A 882 14.59 10.57 27.64
CA LEU A 882 16.00 10.46 28.03
C LEU A 882 16.26 9.28 28.98
N SER A 883 15.31 8.90 29.84
CA SER A 883 15.47 7.76 30.75
C SER A 883 15.76 6.42 30.06
N LEU A 884 15.32 6.25 28.81
CA LEU A 884 15.54 5.05 28.02
C LEU A 884 16.92 5.00 27.34
N ILE A 885 17.61 6.14 27.22
CA ILE A 885 18.92 6.26 26.59
C ILE A 885 19.95 5.51 27.45
N GLY A 886 20.56 4.47 26.89
CA GLY A 886 21.43 3.56 27.65
C GLY A 886 20.68 2.47 28.42
N GLN A 887 19.35 2.40 28.37
CA GLN A 887 18.53 1.44 29.12
C GLN A 887 17.67 0.51 28.27
N ILE A 888 17.79 0.56 26.93
CA ILE A 888 17.13 -0.41 26.03
C ILE A 888 17.51 -1.87 26.36
N GLY A 889 16.56 -2.78 26.15
CA GLY A 889 16.69 -4.19 26.47
C GLY A 889 16.58 -4.51 27.96
N SER A 890 16.22 -3.52 28.79
CA SER A 890 16.20 -3.61 30.25
C SER A 890 15.03 -2.82 30.85
N GLN A 891 15.03 -1.48 30.75
CA GLN A 891 13.95 -0.65 31.32
C GLN A 891 12.65 -0.84 30.53
N ASP A 892 12.72 -0.70 29.22
CA ASP A 892 11.61 -0.92 28.28
C ASP A 892 11.06 -2.36 28.33
N VAL A 893 11.93 -3.36 28.49
CA VAL A 893 11.55 -4.76 28.68
C VAL A 893 10.80 -4.98 30.01
N LYS A 894 11.30 -4.42 31.11
CA LYS A 894 10.64 -4.47 32.43
C LYS A 894 9.30 -3.74 32.42
N ASP A 895 9.22 -2.56 31.82
CA ASP A 895 8.00 -1.76 31.74
C ASP A 895 6.89 -2.50 30.99
N VAL A 896 7.20 -3.15 29.86
CA VAL A 896 6.22 -3.99 29.17
C VAL A 896 5.81 -5.17 30.04
N GLN A 897 6.75 -5.92 30.65
CA GLN A 897 6.39 -7.03 31.54
C GLN A 897 5.52 -6.57 32.73
N ARG A 898 5.84 -5.42 33.32
CA ARG A 898 5.10 -4.77 34.41
C ARG A 898 3.69 -4.39 33.97
N ALA A 899 3.50 -3.86 32.76
CA ALA A 899 2.18 -3.58 32.20
C ALA A 899 1.32 -4.84 32.06
N VAL A 900 1.90 -5.97 31.59
CA VAL A 900 1.17 -7.24 31.50
C VAL A 900 0.74 -7.75 32.87
N LEU A 901 1.63 -7.69 33.87
CA LEU A 901 1.32 -8.09 35.23
C LEU A 901 0.22 -7.20 35.87
N THR A 902 0.30 -5.87 35.69
CA THR A 902 -0.73 -4.95 36.15
C THR A 902 -2.07 -5.21 35.46
N ALA A 903 -2.09 -5.42 34.14
CA ALA A 903 -3.32 -5.76 33.41
C ALA A 903 -3.97 -7.05 33.96
N LEU A 904 -3.19 -8.14 34.06
CA LEU A 904 -3.66 -9.43 34.60
C LEU A 904 -4.12 -9.35 36.06
N GLN A 905 -3.55 -8.45 36.87
CA GLN A 905 -3.98 -8.22 38.26
C GLN A 905 -5.26 -7.37 38.32
N SER A 906 -5.42 -6.39 37.41
CA SER A 906 -6.58 -5.49 37.37
C SER A 906 -7.83 -6.12 36.77
N ASP A 907 -7.67 -7.11 35.88
CA ASP A 907 -8.75 -7.65 35.07
C ASP A 907 -8.71 -9.19 35.02
N LEU A 908 -9.49 -9.80 35.90
CA LEU A 908 -9.62 -11.26 36.02
C LEU A 908 -10.29 -11.93 34.81
N THR A 909 -10.75 -11.17 33.81
CA THR A 909 -11.21 -11.75 32.53
C THR A 909 -10.05 -12.09 31.58
N LEU A 910 -8.81 -11.69 31.89
CA LEU A 910 -7.64 -11.95 31.06
C LEU A 910 -6.96 -13.29 31.41
N ASP A 911 -6.54 -14.03 30.38
CA ASP A 911 -5.95 -15.37 30.54
C ASP A 911 -4.43 -15.32 30.71
N SER A 912 -3.97 -15.46 31.96
CA SER A 912 -2.54 -15.47 32.31
C SER A 912 -1.72 -16.64 31.75
N LYS A 913 -2.35 -17.62 31.08
CA LYS A 913 -1.66 -18.73 30.40
C LYS A 913 -1.55 -18.52 28.90
N ARG A 914 -2.49 -17.78 28.29
CA ARG A 914 -2.56 -17.50 26.84
C ARG A 914 -2.11 -16.07 26.53
N LEU A 915 -0.79 -15.86 26.65
CA LEU A 915 -0.13 -14.58 26.44
C LEU A 915 0.73 -14.60 25.17
N ALA A 916 0.64 -13.58 24.31
CA ALA A 916 1.52 -13.40 23.15
C ALA A 916 2.07 -11.97 23.07
N VAL A 917 3.20 -11.80 22.38
CA VAL A 917 3.78 -10.47 22.05
C VAL A 917 3.77 -10.23 20.55
N ILE A 918 3.40 -9.01 20.14
CA ILE A 918 3.51 -8.55 18.76
C ILE A 918 4.10 -7.13 18.70
N GLY A 919 4.90 -6.85 17.67
CA GLY A 919 5.51 -5.52 17.51
C GLY A 919 6.29 -5.34 16.22
N GLY A 920 6.50 -4.07 15.86
CA GLY A 920 7.32 -3.67 14.71
C GLY A 920 8.58 -2.92 15.14
N SER A 921 9.68 -3.01 14.39
CA SER A 921 10.89 -2.19 14.62
C SER A 921 11.45 -2.38 16.06
N HIS A 922 11.56 -1.32 16.87
CA HIS A 922 11.91 -1.44 18.31
C HIS A 922 10.88 -2.24 19.14
N GLY A 923 9.60 -2.24 18.75
CA GLY A 923 8.58 -3.12 19.34
C GLY A 923 8.80 -4.59 18.98
N GLY A 924 9.44 -4.85 17.83
CA GLY A 924 9.93 -6.17 17.43
C GLY A 924 11.17 -6.59 18.22
N PHE A 925 12.11 -5.67 18.48
CA PHE A 925 13.23 -5.84 19.41
C PHE A 925 12.74 -6.22 20.82
N LEU A 926 11.75 -5.48 21.34
CA LEU A 926 11.09 -5.77 22.61
C LEU A 926 10.36 -7.12 22.61
N SER A 927 9.61 -7.44 21.56
CA SER A 927 8.95 -8.75 21.43
C SER A 927 9.95 -9.90 21.47
N CYS A 928 11.12 -9.74 20.82
CA CYS A 928 12.19 -10.74 20.84
C CYS A 928 12.91 -10.83 22.20
N HIS A 929 13.14 -9.70 22.87
CA HIS A 929 13.68 -9.67 24.24
C HIS A 929 12.74 -10.35 25.22
N LEU A 930 11.43 -10.07 25.18
CA LEU A 930 10.44 -10.61 26.10
C LEU A 930 10.34 -12.16 26.03
N VAL A 931 10.35 -12.75 24.82
CA VAL A 931 10.37 -14.22 24.69
C VAL A 931 11.73 -14.86 24.99
N GLY A 932 12.81 -14.08 25.07
CA GLY A 932 14.14 -14.54 25.47
C GLY A 932 14.41 -14.42 26.97
N GLN A 933 13.97 -13.33 27.60
CA GLN A 933 14.14 -13.04 29.03
C GLN A 933 13.03 -13.69 29.90
N TYR A 934 11.81 -13.83 29.38
CA TYR A 934 10.68 -14.50 30.05
C TYR A 934 10.17 -15.73 29.26
N PRO A 935 11.02 -16.73 28.98
CA PRO A 935 10.77 -17.74 27.94
C PRO A 935 9.64 -18.73 28.25
N ASP A 936 9.13 -18.79 29.49
CA ASP A 936 8.01 -19.64 29.90
C ASP A 936 6.69 -18.87 30.12
N PHE A 937 6.73 -17.53 30.05
CA PHE A 937 5.59 -16.64 30.29
C PHE A 937 4.77 -16.44 29.01
N TYR A 938 5.44 -16.04 27.92
CA TYR A 938 4.82 -15.83 26.61
C TYR A 938 4.74 -17.13 25.79
N ARG A 939 3.62 -17.33 25.10
CA ARG A 939 3.32 -18.53 24.29
C ARG A 939 3.57 -18.34 22.80
N ALA A 940 3.52 -17.11 22.28
CA ALA A 940 3.78 -16.81 20.87
C ALA A 940 4.40 -15.42 20.68
N CYS A 941 5.14 -15.24 19.58
CA CYS A 941 5.68 -13.96 19.14
C CYS A 941 5.42 -13.74 17.64
N ALA A 942 5.01 -12.54 17.23
CA ALA A 942 5.01 -12.13 15.83
C ALA A 942 5.65 -10.74 15.65
N ALA A 943 6.77 -10.68 14.93
CA ALA A 943 7.59 -9.48 14.80
C ALA A 943 7.76 -9.02 13.34
N ARG A 944 7.46 -7.74 13.08
CA ARG A 944 7.61 -7.06 11.78
C ARG A 944 8.92 -6.25 11.78
N ASN A 945 9.83 -6.49 10.83
CA ASN A 945 11.13 -5.81 10.72
C ASN A 945 11.85 -5.53 12.06
N PRO A 946 12.06 -6.56 12.92
CA PRO A 946 12.61 -6.36 14.26
C PRO A 946 14.11 -6.00 14.22
N VAL A 947 14.54 -5.07 15.08
CA VAL A 947 15.97 -4.95 15.40
C VAL A 947 16.38 -6.15 16.26
N ILE A 948 17.40 -6.87 15.82
CA ILE A 948 17.87 -8.12 16.45
C ILE A 948 19.26 -7.96 17.07
N ASN A 949 20.13 -7.20 16.42
CA ASN A 949 21.53 -7.01 16.77
C ASN A 949 22.01 -5.60 16.37
N ALA A 950 22.06 -4.69 17.35
CA ALA A 950 22.55 -3.33 17.16
C ALA A 950 24.05 -3.27 16.80
N ALA A 951 24.83 -4.31 17.11
CA ALA A 951 26.24 -4.39 16.76
C ALA A 951 26.49 -4.57 15.24
N THR A 952 25.51 -5.07 14.48
CA THR A 952 25.66 -5.35 13.03
C THR A 952 25.06 -4.29 12.09
N LEU A 953 24.38 -3.25 12.61
CA LEU A 953 23.67 -2.24 11.79
C LEU A 953 24.55 -1.20 11.06
N LEU A 954 25.87 -1.16 11.29
CA LEU A 954 26.75 -0.04 10.88
C LEU A 954 26.70 0.30 9.37
N GLY A 955 26.63 -0.70 8.50
CA GLY A 955 26.63 -0.52 7.04
C GLY A 955 25.30 -0.88 6.38
N THR A 956 24.21 -0.98 7.16
CA THR A 956 22.94 -1.58 6.70
C THR A 956 21.68 -0.84 7.19
N SER A 957 21.84 0.33 7.82
CA SER A 957 20.73 1.16 8.30
C SER A 957 20.92 2.58 7.82
N ASP A 958 19.86 3.27 7.41
CA ASP A 958 19.87 4.70 7.12
C ASP A 958 20.02 5.57 8.39
N ILE A 959 19.88 4.97 9.57
CA ILE A 959 19.97 5.65 10.88
C ILE A 959 21.11 5.10 11.76
N VAL A 960 22.33 5.10 11.22
CA VAL A 960 23.53 4.62 11.94
C VAL A 960 23.84 5.35 13.25
N ASP A 961 23.18 6.47 13.55
CA ASP A 961 23.26 7.20 14.82
C ASP A 961 22.38 6.58 15.93
N TRP A 962 21.30 5.87 15.56
CA TRP A 962 20.39 5.21 16.50
C TRP A 962 21.10 4.19 17.39
N ARG A 963 21.92 3.32 16.77
CA ARG A 963 22.61 2.19 17.44
C ARG A 963 23.65 2.61 18.49
N TYR A 964 24.10 3.87 18.46
CA TYR A 964 24.95 4.46 19.50
C TYR A 964 24.05 5.10 20.57
N THR A 965 23.15 5.98 20.12
CA THR A 965 22.22 6.73 20.96
C THR A 965 21.43 5.82 21.90
N SER A 966 20.77 4.79 21.38
CA SER A 966 19.88 3.92 22.16
C SER A 966 20.63 3.17 23.27
N VAL A 967 21.91 2.86 23.07
CA VAL A 967 22.78 2.19 24.06
C VAL A 967 23.58 3.16 24.94
N GLY A 968 23.32 4.47 24.86
CA GLY A 968 23.94 5.48 25.72
C GLY A 968 25.31 5.97 25.24
N LEU A 969 25.69 5.69 23.99
CA LEU A 969 26.93 6.12 23.38
C LEU A 969 26.71 7.34 22.48
N GLN A 970 27.64 8.31 22.54
CA GLN A 970 27.57 9.51 21.71
C GLN A 970 28.04 9.23 20.28
N TYR A 971 27.12 9.35 19.31
CA TYR A 971 27.42 9.35 17.88
C TYR A 971 28.20 10.60 17.44
N SER A 972 29.10 10.42 16.49
CA SER A 972 29.64 11.47 15.62
C SER A 972 30.18 10.82 14.34
N TYR A 973 30.18 11.53 13.22
CA TYR A 973 30.62 10.98 11.93
C TYR A 973 32.07 10.42 11.96
N ASP A 974 32.97 11.04 12.73
CA ASP A 974 34.37 10.61 12.87
C ASP A 974 34.58 9.36 13.77
N ARG A 975 33.52 8.74 14.30
CA ARG A 975 33.62 7.64 15.29
C ARG A 975 33.17 6.27 14.76
N ILE A 976 34.12 5.53 14.19
CA ILE A 976 34.05 4.07 14.07
C ILE A 976 33.90 3.46 15.49
N PRO A 977 33.02 2.48 15.73
CA PRO A 977 32.80 1.94 17.07
C PRO A 977 33.99 1.06 17.50
N THR A 978 34.40 1.19 18.76
CA THR A 978 35.45 0.34 19.36
C THR A 978 34.93 -1.07 19.66
N ALA A 979 35.82 -1.99 20.05
CA ALA A 979 35.42 -3.35 20.45
C ALA A 979 34.46 -3.33 21.66
N GLU A 980 34.68 -2.42 22.61
CA GLU A 980 33.87 -2.21 23.81
C GLU A 980 32.50 -1.62 23.43
N ALA A 981 32.46 -0.65 22.50
CA ALA A 981 31.22 -0.10 21.98
C ALA A 981 30.37 -1.16 21.25
N LEU A 982 31.01 -2.03 20.46
CA LEU A 982 30.34 -3.16 19.81
C LEU A 982 29.86 -4.21 20.82
N ALA A 983 30.60 -4.45 21.91
CA ALA A 983 30.17 -5.33 22.99
C ALA A 983 28.91 -4.80 23.69
N VAL A 984 28.89 -3.52 24.09
CA VAL A 984 27.71 -2.86 24.70
C VAL A 984 26.49 -2.91 23.76
N MET A 985 26.69 -2.71 22.46
CA MET A 985 25.63 -2.85 21.46
C MET A 985 25.10 -4.28 21.33
N LEU A 986 25.97 -5.29 21.43
CA LEU A 986 25.59 -6.70 21.40
C LEU A 986 24.87 -7.12 22.68
N GLU A 987 25.40 -6.77 23.85
CA GLU A 987 24.86 -7.12 25.18
C GLU A 987 23.40 -6.67 25.35
N LYS A 988 23.06 -5.47 24.85
CA LYS A 988 21.70 -4.91 24.87
C LYS A 988 20.76 -5.45 23.79
N SER A 989 21.23 -6.30 22.88
CA SER A 989 20.47 -6.79 21.72
C SER A 989 19.81 -8.15 22.00
N PRO A 990 18.55 -8.39 21.56
CA PRO A 990 17.80 -9.61 21.89
C PRO A 990 18.43 -10.90 21.34
N ILE A 991 19.35 -10.82 20.37
CA ILE A 991 20.11 -11.97 19.89
C ILE A 991 20.88 -12.71 21.00
N THR A 992 21.29 -12.02 22.07
CA THR A 992 21.97 -12.64 23.23
C THR A 992 21.06 -13.62 23.99
N HIS A 993 19.75 -13.37 23.96
CA HIS A 993 18.72 -14.21 24.57
C HIS A 993 18.10 -15.21 23.58
N ALA A 994 18.55 -15.25 22.32
CA ALA A 994 18.02 -16.17 21.30
C ALA A 994 18.23 -17.66 21.63
N ALA A 995 19.15 -17.97 22.56
CA ALA A 995 19.35 -19.33 23.05
C ALA A 995 18.21 -19.82 23.98
N GLN A 996 17.49 -18.88 24.62
CA GLN A 996 16.48 -19.12 25.63
C GLN A 996 15.06 -19.17 25.05
N ILE A 997 14.85 -18.63 23.84
CA ILE A 997 13.52 -18.51 23.20
C ILE A 997 12.89 -19.90 22.96
N LYS A 998 11.83 -20.18 23.74
CA LYS A 998 10.96 -21.37 23.62
C LYS A 998 9.73 -21.11 22.76
N ALA A 999 9.18 -19.89 22.82
CA ALA A 999 7.93 -19.52 22.14
C ALA A 999 8.08 -19.56 20.61
N PRO A 1000 7.07 -20.06 19.87
CA PRO A 1000 6.99 -19.93 18.42
C PRO A 1000 7.07 -18.47 17.93
N VAL A 1001 8.05 -18.19 17.07
CA VAL A 1001 8.28 -16.86 16.48
C VAL A 1001 7.86 -16.79 15.00
N LEU A 1002 6.97 -15.86 14.66
CA LEU A 1002 6.72 -15.43 13.29
C LEU A 1002 7.55 -14.16 13.00
N LEU A 1003 8.34 -14.20 11.93
CA LEU A 1003 9.09 -13.06 11.41
C LEU A 1003 8.47 -12.59 10.09
N MET A 1004 8.31 -11.28 9.92
CA MET A 1004 7.78 -10.64 8.72
C MET A 1004 8.76 -9.55 8.29
N LEU A 1005 9.39 -9.72 7.13
CA LEU A 1005 10.57 -8.94 6.72
C LEU A 1005 10.37 -8.27 5.35
N GLY A 1006 10.69 -6.98 5.25
CA GLY A 1006 10.69 -6.22 4.00
C GLY A 1006 12.03 -6.38 3.27
N GLY A 1007 11.99 -6.81 2.01
CA GLY A 1007 13.19 -7.05 1.20
C GLY A 1007 13.98 -5.78 0.87
N ARG A 1008 13.30 -4.63 0.83
CA ARG A 1008 13.88 -3.30 0.58
C ARG A 1008 14.06 -2.46 1.85
N ASP A 1009 13.85 -3.03 3.05
CA ASP A 1009 13.97 -2.28 4.32
C ASP A 1009 15.41 -1.77 4.54
N ARG A 1010 15.55 -0.44 4.54
CA ARG A 1010 16.80 0.29 4.78
C ARG A 1010 16.89 0.87 6.18
N ARG A 1011 15.81 0.82 6.96
CA ARG A 1011 15.74 1.25 8.35
C ARG A 1011 16.28 0.17 9.29
N VAL A 1012 15.80 -1.06 9.11
CA VAL A 1012 16.22 -2.27 9.84
C VAL A 1012 16.44 -3.39 8.82
N SER A 1013 17.66 -3.49 8.28
CA SER A 1013 17.97 -4.47 7.23
C SER A 1013 17.42 -5.87 7.52
N PRO A 1014 16.74 -6.53 6.57
CA PRO A 1014 16.07 -7.82 6.80
C PRO A 1014 17.03 -8.96 7.18
N HIS A 1015 18.34 -8.74 7.00
CA HIS A 1015 19.39 -9.60 7.54
C HIS A 1015 19.33 -9.76 9.08
N GLN A 1016 18.82 -8.76 9.80
CA GLN A 1016 18.54 -8.82 11.24
C GLN A 1016 17.58 -9.98 11.57
N GLY A 1017 16.43 -10.03 10.88
CA GLY A 1017 15.48 -11.13 11.02
C GLY A 1017 16.04 -12.49 10.57
N LEU A 1018 16.88 -12.51 9.53
CA LEU A 1018 17.59 -13.72 9.10
C LEU A 1018 18.62 -14.22 10.13
N GLU A 1019 19.24 -13.33 10.91
CA GLU A 1019 20.16 -13.66 12.00
C GLU A 1019 19.42 -14.44 13.09
N LEU A 1020 18.30 -13.90 13.60
CA LEU A 1020 17.46 -14.59 14.58
C LEU A 1020 16.85 -15.88 14.01
N TYR A 1021 16.37 -15.88 12.76
CA TYR A 1021 15.82 -17.07 12.11
C TYR A 1021 16.83 -18.23 12.09
N LYS A 1022 18.10 -17.97 11.75
CA LYS A 1022 19.16 -18.98 11.74
C LYS A 1022 19.50 -19.45 13.16
N ALA A 1023 19.55 -18.53 14.13
CA ALA A 1023 19.76 -18.88 15.54
C ALA A 1023 18.65 -19.83 16.05
N LEU A 1024 17.38 -19.49 15.82
CA LEU A 1024 16.24 -20.33 16.23
C LEU A 1024 16.18 -21.66 15.47
N LYS A 1025 16.38 -21.68 14.14
CA LYS A 1025 16.37 -22.91 13.34
C LYS A 1025 17.47 -23.89 13.75
N SER A 1026 18.68 -23.42 14.05
CA SER A 1026 19.79 -24.30 14.48
C SER A 1026 19.53 -24.98 15.83
N ARG A 1027 18.61 -24.45 16.64
CA ARG A 1027 18.18 -24.99 17.94
C ARG A 1027 16.86 -25.77 17.88
N ALA A 1028 16.30 -25.95 16.68
CA ALA A 1028 14.96 -26.50 16.43
C ALA A 1028 13.79 -25.75 17.11
N SER A 1029 13.99 -24.50 17.57
CA SER A 1029 12.89 -23.65 18.06
C SER A 1029 11.87 -23.38 16.94
N PRO A 1030 10.55 -23.37 17.23
CA PRO A 1030 9.55 -23.13 16.20
C PRO A 1030 9.66 -21.70 15.66
N VAL A 1031 10.01 -21.56 14.39
CA VAL A 1031 10.11 -20.26 13.72
C VAL A 1031 9.61 -20.32 12.28
N ARG A 1032 8.85 -19.32 11.86
CA ARG A 1032 8.41 -19.07 10.48
C ARG A 1032 8.89 -17.67 10.06
N LEU A 1033 9.24 -17.52 8.79
CA LEU A 1033 9.67 -16.25 8.21
C LEU A 1033 8.88 -15.99 6.92
N LEU A 1034 8.38 -14.77 6.78
CA LEU A 1034 7.78 -14.22 5.57
C LEU A 1034 8.70 -13.11 5.04
N TRP A 1035 8.92 -13.11 3.73
CA TRP A 1035 9.80 -12.18 3.04
C TRP A 1035 9.03 -11.49 1.93
N PHE A 1036 8.78 -10.19 2.11
CA PHE A 1036 8.04 -9.35 1.19
C PHE A 1036 9.05 -8.59 0.34
N ALA A 1037 9.41 -9.15 -0.82
CA ALA A 1037 10.60 -8.73 -1.57
C ALA A 1037 10.62 -7.22 -1.92
N GLU A 1038 9.45 -6.63 -2.16
CA GLU A 1038 9.30 -5.24 -2.61
C GLU A 1038 9.06 -4.23 -1.49
N ASP A 1039 8.65 -4.66 -0.29
CA ASP A 1039 8.34 -3.73 0.80
C ASP A 1039 9.59 -3.21 1.51
N GLY A 1040 9.54 -1.94 1.91
CA GLY A 1040 10.44 -1.32 2.89
C GLY A 1040 10.05 -1.59 4.34
N HIS A 1041 10.44 -0.69 5.24
CA HIS A 1041 10.30 -0.83 6.70
C HIS A 1041 8.84 -0.88 7.18
N SER A 1042 7.96 -0.15 6.50
CA SER A 1042 6.55 -0.03 6.90
C SER A 1042 5.74 -1.31 6.65
N LEU A 1043 6.18 -2.17 5.71
CA LEU A 1043 5.40 -3.28 5.15
C LEU A 1043 3.99 -2.78 4.78
N SER A 1044 3.93 -1.77 3.91
CA SER A 1044 2.81 -0.85 3.68
C SER A 1044 1.97 -1.16 2.44
N ARG A 1045 2.44 -2.05 1.56
CA ARG A 1045 1.67 -2.48 0.39
C ARG A 1045 0.38 -3.20 0.79
N VAL A 1046 -0.68 -3.03 0.00
CA VAL A 1046 -2.05 -3.46 0.36
C VAL A 1046 -2.17 -4.97 0.52
N ASP A 1047 -1.46 -5.74 -0.30
CA ASP A 1047 -1.31 -7.19 -0.21
C ASP A 1047 -0.50 -7.58 1.04
N THR A 1048 0.69 -7.01 1.21
CA THR A 1048 1.59 -7.28 2.35
C THR A 1048 0.96 -6.95 3.71
N GLN A 1049 0.19 -5.86 3.83
CA GLN A 1049 -0.50 -5.50 5.06
C GLN A 1049 -1.56 -6.54 5.46
N ALA A 1050 -2.38 -6.98 4.50
CA ALA A 1050 -3.36 -8.03 4.72
C ALA A 1050 -2.69 -9.35 5.11
N ASP A 1051 -1.61 -9.74 4.42
CA ASP A 1051 -0.85 -10.95 4.72
C ASP A 1051 -0.15 -10.88 6.09
N CYS A 1052 0.40 -9.73 6.50
CA CYS A 1052 0.96 -9.53 7.83
C CYS A 1052 -0.08 -9.77 8.93
N PHE A 1053 -1.27 -9.18 8.78
CA PHE A 1053 -2.36 -9.34 9.75
C PHE A 1053 -2.86 -10.79 9.80
N LEU A 1054 -3.21 -11.37 8.63
CA LEU A 1054 -3.73 -12.74 8.52
C LEU A 1054 -2.74 -13.77 9.08
N ASN A 1055 -1.45 -13.66 8.75
CA ASN A 1055 -0.46 -14.61 9.25
C ASN A 1055 -0.16 -14.42 10.74
N THR A 1056 -0.27 -13.20 11.28
CA THR A 1056 -0.19 -12.95 12.73
C THR A 1056 -1.36 -13.62 13.45
N VAL A 1057 -2.60 -13.39 13.00
CA VAL A 1057 -3.80 -14.01 13.57
C VAL A 1057 -3.77 -15.54 13.51
N LEU A 1058 -3.36 -16.12 12.38
CA LEU A 1058 -3.20 -17.57 12.23
C LEU A 1058 -2.08 -18.15 13.11
N TRP A 1059 -1.07 -17.35 13.47
CA TRP A 1059 -0.02 -17.74 14.41
C TRP A 1059 -0.52 -17.72 15.85
N LEU A 1060 -1.30 -16.69 16.22
CA LEU A 1060 -1.95 -16.59 17.53
C LEU A 1060 -2.92 -17.75 17.76
N HIS A 1061 -3.88 -18.00 16.85
CA HIS A 1061 -4.81 -19.14 16.96
C HIS A 1061 -4.15 -20.53 16.87
N GLN A 1062 -2.87 -20.64 16.48
CA GLN A 1062 -2.13 -21.91 16.52
C GLN A 1062 -1.43 -22.14 17.88
N HIS A 1063 -1.22 -21.09 18.66
CA HIS A 1063 -0.28 -21.09 19.78
C HIS A 1063 -0.81 -20.49 21.09
N LEU A 1064 -2.04 -19.99 21.10
CA LEU A 1064 -2.84 -19.58 22.26
C LEU A 1064 -4.06 -20.50 22.43
#